data_AF-A0AA51DCA7-F1
#
_entry.id   AF-A0AA51DCA7-F1
#
_cell.length_a   1.000
_cell.length_b   1.000
_cell.length_c   1.000
_cell.angle_alpha   90.00
_cell.angle_beta   90.00
_cell.angle_gamma   90.00
#
_symmetry.space_group_name_H-M   'P 1'
#
loop_
_entity.id
_entity.type
_entity.pdbx_description
1 polymer ?
#
loop_
_entity_poly.entity_id
_entity_poly.type
_entity_poly.pdbx_seq_one_letter_code
_entity_poly.pdbx_strand_id
1 'polypeptide(L)'
;MGNKTIQIADTIHGSVKLNSLEKQVISTPIFNRLHNISQNSTAYLTYPTNRTKRFEHSIGTMQLCGNMFMSSVANTKEEIIDNFFVTIESIIDEQINTSLDKYTNYKIKIGDRNFDKSKIIKYKKAKINEEYNKYIPINVKDTHKNLYIILFQAIRLSALLHDVGHPPFSHITEFALKDVWNDIIEIDEETRNKRQKEYVSIMKKYFDTRQDLHEQIGNKITSKVINDIIENLTEEQSKDTTLLEQQLFKVIVAEITSAILEEKKPIFSDLHRIIDGTLDGDRLDYVSRDPLNSGLNVGCIEYDRIIESMKLVKEGDNYLFSPSTKSIDTIEDFFNRRWKLYKQIVYHHRVIKTDFLLQDCIKELAKSYLNVDDSKSKDENSPCENVKILDYNISSIWKAIEDKPSYFYFFNRLIQWDDGWLMAILKKHYFDEYSENFENNISYKLEELLSNKKYYYSLIKRTEDFINIDKAVAISMQKEYHKINRLINEIDKKQKEDKNIKVPLDKILKYASELEETIKNASYESPLPNDGFILRKIDKVYSNLFNDDWLSDIILNCVNKMKKDTTYNIKDAFVVIKKVKVGINGGKNAKQGGLGVYTSVGEYFEVKSFLDLSNVGKSITMEMNLMPLFYLYVFKNNGHEYMDFNKIKIELGTMIGDDVASVIIGELTKLMKI
;
A
#
# COMPACT_ATOMS: atom_id res chain seq x y z
N MET A 1 -32.22 -26.15 14.22
CA MET A 1 -30.92 -26.76 13.82
C MET A 1 -29.83 -26.01 14.57
N GLY A 2 -29.02 -26.68 15.39
CA GLY A 2 -27.99 -26.00 16.18
C GLY A 2 -27.04 -25.20 15.28
N ASN A 3 -26.68 -23.98 15.70
CA ASN A 3 -25.72 -23.13 15.01
C ASN A 3 -24.38 -23.87 14.89
N LYS A 4 -24.17 -24.57 13.76
CA LYS A 4 -22.86 -25.17 13.44
C LYS A 4 -21.86 -24.02 13.40
N THR A 5 -20.85 -24.08 14.26
CA THR A 5 -19.73 -23.13 14.21
C THR A 5 -19.07 -23.28 12.85
N ILE A 6 -19.05 -22.19 12.08
CA ILE A 6 -18.41 -22.16 10.76
C ILE A 6 -16.95 -21.82 10.97
N GLN A 7 -16.06 -22.61 10.38
CA GLN A 7 -14.63 -22.42 10.51
C GLN A 7 -13.97 -22.59 9.13
N ILE A 8 -12.96 -21.78 8.86
CA ILE A 8 -12.06 -21.93 7.72
C ILE A 8 -10.70 -22.38 8.27
N ALA A 9 -10.12 -23.42 7.67
CA ALA A 9 -8.76 -23.82 7.96
C ALA A 9 -7.81 -22.89 7.21
N ASP A 10 -6.99 -22.16 7.94
CA ASP A 10 -5.94 -21.29 7.44
C ASP A 10 -4.56 -21.88 7.79
N THR A 11 -3.62 -21.81 6.85
CA THR A 11 -2.29 -22.42 7.01
C THR A 11 -1.41 -21.69 8.02
N ILE A 12 -1.70 -20.43 8.32
CA ILE A 12 -0.95 -19.57 9.23
C ILE A 12 -1.63 -19.52 10.61
N HIS A 13 -2.94 -19.30 10.62
CA HIS A 13 -3.70 -19.03 11.86
C HIS A 13 -4.52 -20.22 12.37
N GLY A 14 -4.41 -21.39 11.74
CA GLY A 14 -5.17 -22.57 12.12
C GLY A 14 -6.66 -22.41 11.82
N SER A 15 -7.54 -22.77 12.77
CA SER A 15 -8.99 -22.72 12.54
C SER A 15 -9.58 -21.34 12.83
N VAL A 16 -9.83 -20.57 11.77
CA VAL A 16 -10.47 -19.25 11.84
C VAL A 16 -11.98 -19.41 11.95
N LYS A 17 -12.57 -18.90 13.03
CA LYS A 17 -14.02 -18.97 13.27
C LYS A 17 -14.73 -17.80 12.60
N LEU A 18 -15.83 -18.11 11.91
CA LEU A 18 -16.70 -17.13 11.26
C LEU A 18 -18.04 -17.01 11.97
N ASN A 19 -18.59 -15.81 12.03
CA ASN A 19 -20.01 -15.60 12.34
C ASN A 19 -20.88 -15.59 11.08
N SER A 20 -22.18 -15.52 11.31
CA SER A 20 -23.20 -15.49 10.25
C SER A 20 -23.01 -14.37 9.24
N LEU A 21 -22.62 -13.15 9.66
CA LEU A 21 -22.43 -12.00 8.76
C LEU A 21 -21.17 -12.15 7.89
N GLU A 22 -20.05 -12.57 8.48
CA GLU A 22 -18.81 -12.85 7.74
C GLU A 22 -19.04 -13.92 6.67
N LYS A 23 -19.79 -14.98 7.01
CA LYS A 23 -20.17 -16.01 6.06
C LYS A 23 -20.93 -15.44 4.86
N GLN A 24 -21.88 -14.52 5.11
CA GLN A 24 -22.64 -13.88 4.04
C GLN A 24 -21.73 -13.02 3.15
N VAL A 25 -20.82 -12.23 3.74
CA VAL A 25 -19.83 -11.43 3.01
C VAL A 25 -18.95 -12.30 2.11
N ILE A 26 -18.38 -13.37 2.67
CA ILE A 26 -17.48 -14.29 1.97
C ILE A 26 -18.19 -15.01 0.82
N SER A 27 -19.50 -15.24 0.97
CA SER A 27 -20.33 -15.88 -0.07
C SER A 27 -20.70 -14.93 -1.22
N THR A 28 -20.37 -13.64 -1.14
CA THR A 28 -20.65 -12.71 -2.24
C THR A 28 -19.67 -12.92 -3.40
N PRO A 29 -20.13 -12.84 -4.67
CA PRO A 29 -19.24 -12.99 -5.83
C PRO A 29 -18.09 -11.97 -5.87
N ILE A 30 -18.36 -10.75 -5.40
CA ILE A 30 -17.36 -9.68 -5.41
C ILE A 30 -16.25 -9.90 -4.38
N PHE A 31 -16.56 -10.50 -3.22
CA PHE A 31 -15.53 -10.92 -2.27
C PHE A 31 -14.78 -12.15 -2.78
N ASN A 32 -15.50 -13.11 -3.36
CA ASN A 32 -14.92 -14.34 -3.94
C ASN A 32 -13.89 -14.03 -5.05
N ARG A 33 -14.04 -12.91 -5.77
CA ARG A 33 -13.03 -12.39 -6.71
C ARG A 33 -11.62 -12.33 -6.12
N LEU A 34 -11.48 -12.07 -4.82
CA LEU A 34 -10.17 -11.99 -4.17
C LEU A 34 -9.36 -13.30 -4.27
N HIS A 35 -9.97 -14.45 -4.55
CA HIS A 35 -9.25 -15.69 -4.87
C HIS A 35 -8.40 -15.58 -6.14
N ASN A 36 -8.71 -14.63 -7.02
CA ASN A 36 -8.02 -14.42 -8.28
C ASN A 36 -7.16 -13.15 -8.27
N ILE A 37 -6.96 -12.50 -7.12
CA ILE A 37 -6.10 -11.31 -6.99
C ILE A 37 -4.90 -11.66 -6.11
N SER A 38 -3.70 -11.57 -6.69
CA SER A 38 -2.45 -11.91 -6.00
C SER A 38 -2.04 -10.84 -4.98
N GLN A 39 -1.63 -11.29 -3.79
CA GLN A 39 -1.09 -10.43 -2.73
C GLN A 39 0.21 -9.75 -3.21
N ASN A 40 1.16 -10.57 -3.68
CA ASN A 40 2.49 -10.13 -4.10
C ASN A 40 2.66 -10.05 -5.62
N SER A 41 1.61 -9.63 -6.35
CA SER A 41 1.63 -9.40 -7.81
C SER A 41 2.37 -10.50 -8.60
N THR A 42 3.56 -10.22 -9.13
CA THR A 42 4.33 -11.17 -9.97
C THR A 42 5.34 -12.02 -9.19
N ALA A 43 5.37 -11.94 -7.86
CA ALA A 43 6.35 -12.65 -7.04
C ALA A 43 6.38 -14.16 -7.30
N TYR A 44 5.25 -14.76 -7.66
CA TYR A 44 5.16 -16.18 -8.03
C TYR A 44 6.05 -16.57 -9.22
N LEU A 45 6.46 -15.64 -10.09
CA LEU A 45 7.40 -15.89 -11.18
C LEU A 45 8.85 -16.06 -10.69
N THR A 46 9.13 -15.58 -9.48
CA THR A 46 10.43 -15.76 -8.80
C THR A 46 10.35 -16.85 -7.73
N TYR A 47 9.28 -16.86 -6.95
CA TYR A 47 8.99 -17.79 -5.85
C TYR A 47 7.74 -18.61 -6.22
N PRO A 48 7.86 -19.75 -6.92
CA PRO A 48 6.72 -20.46 -7.51
C PRO A 48 5.60 -20.87 -6.54
N THR A 49 5.92 -20.98 -5.26
CA THR A 49 4.99 -21.28 -4.17
C THR A 49 4.26 -20.05 -3.62
N ASN A 50 4.78 -18.82 -3.83
CA ASN A 50 4.15 -17.58 -3.38
C ASN A 50 2.95 -17.28 -4.27
N ARG A 51 1.86 -18.01 -4.02
CA ARG A 51 0.59 -17.91 -4.74
C ARG A 51 -0.52 -17.33 -3.88
N THR A 52 -0.13 -16.67 -2.79
CA THR A 52 -1.04 -16.05 -1.83
C THR A 52 -1.95 -15.05 -2.55
N LYS A 53 -3.24 -15.20 -2.28
CA LYS A 53 -4.31 -14.36 -2.77
C LYS A 53 -4.82 -13.47 -1.64
N ARG A 54 -5.42 -12.35 -2.03
CA ARG A 54 -6.00 -11.40 -1.07
C ARG A 54 -7.11 -12.01 -0.24
N PHE A 55 -7.76 -13.07 -0.73
CA PHE A 55 -8.83 -13.77 -0.01
C PHE A 55 -8.35 -14.33 1.34
N GLU A 56 -7.35 -15.23 1.35
CA GLU A 56 -6.87 -15.82 2.60
C GLU A 56 -6.18 -14.80 3.50
N HIS A 57 -5.52 -13.80 2.92
CA HIS A 57 -4.94 -12.67 3.64
C HIS A 57 -6.03 -11.87 4.38
N SER A 58 -7.11 -11.47 3.71
CA SER A 58 -8.23 -10.75 4.35
C SER A 58 -8.88 -11.55 5.49
N ILE A 59 -8.95 -12.88 5.37
CA ILE A 59 -9.45 -13.76 6.45
C ILE A 59 -8.51 -13.76 7.65
N GLY A 60 -7.20 -13.83 7.43
CA GLY A 60 -6.20 -13.76 8.49
C GLY A 60 -6.19 -12.39 9.18
N THR A 61 -6.19 -11.31 8.40
CA THR A 61 -6.29 -9.92 8.89
C THR A 61 -7.53 -9.73 9.75
N MET A 62 -8.70 -10.19 9.31
CA MET A 62 -9.94 -10.19 10.11
C MET A 62 -9.79 -10.90 11.45
N GLN A 63 -9.17 -12.08 11.46
CA GLN A 63 -8.97 -12.86 12.67
C GLN A 63 -8.05 -12.13 13.66
N LEU A 64 -6.93 -11.59 13.19
CA LEU A 64 -5.96 -10.87 14.00
C LEU A 64 -6.54 -9.56 14.56
N CYS A 65 -7.20 -8.76 13.72
CA CYS A 65 -7.83 -7.50 14.15
C CYS A 65 -8.91 -7.73 15.23
N GLY A 66 -9.73 -8.78 15.07
CA GLY A 66 -10.71 -9.15 16.09
C GLY A 66 -10.06 -9.53 17.42
N ASN A 67 -8.96 -10.30 17.37
CA ASN A 67 -8.21 -10.71 18.56
C ASN A 67 -7.52 -9.50 19.24
N MET A 68 -6.98 -8.56 18.46
CA MET A 68 -6.37 -7.32 18.96
C MET A 68 -7.40 -6.46 19.71
N PHE A 69 -8.58 -6.25 19.13
CA PHE A 69 -9.64 -5.48 19.79
C PHE A 69 -10.13 -6.17 21.07
N MET A 70 -10.41 -7.49 20.99
CA MET A 70 -10.86 -8.28 22.15
C MET A 70 -9.85 -8.24 23.29
N SER A 71 -8.56 -8.47 23.01
CA SER A 71 -7.50 -8.47 24.02
C SER A 71 -7.33 -7.08 24.63
N SER A 72 -7.38 -6.03 23.80
CA SER A 72 -7.29 -4.65 24.26
C SER A 72 -8.39 -4.27 25.24
N VAL A 73 -9.63 -4.73 25.01
CA VAL A 73 -10.74 -4.51 25.93
C VAL A 73 -10.60 -5.40 27.17
N ALA A 74 -10.28 -6.69 27.01
CA ALA A 74 -10.19 -7.65 28.11
C ALA A 74 -9.13 -7.27 29.16
N ASN A 75 -8.04 -6.62 28.74
CA ASN A 75 -6.92 -6.28 29.61
C ASN A 75 -7.00 -4.87 30.24
N THR A 76 -8.04 -4.10 29.91
CA THR A 76 -8.20 -2.71 30.38
C THR A 76 -9.09 -2.63 31.63
N LYS A 77 -8.83 -1.62 32.48
CA LYS A 77 -9.64 -1.34 33.68
C LYS A 77 -11.05 -0.90 33.28
N GLU A 78 -12.04 -1.33 34.04
CA GLU A 78 -13.47 -1.10 33.80
C GLU A 78 -13.81 0.40 33.60
N GLU A 79 -13.21 1.30 34.37
CA GLU A 79 -13.41 2.75 34.24
C GLU A 79 -13.05 3.30 32.84
N ILE A 80 -11.94 2.84 32.25
CA ILE A 80 -11.51 3.29 30.92
C ILE A 80 -12.45 2.71 29.85
N ILE A 81 -12.88 1.47 30.05
CA ILE A 81 -13.82 0.78 29.16
C ILE A 81 -15.17 1.50 29.15
N ASP A 82 -15.69 1.86 30.32
CA ASP A 82 -16.94 2.62 30.43
C ASP A 82 -16.82 3.96 29.71
N ASN A 83 -15.73 4.71 29.94
CA ASN A 83 -15.49 5.98 29.26
C ASN A 83 -15.42 5.81 27.72
N PHE A 84 -14.75 4.77 27.24
CA PHE A 84 -14.68 4.45 25.81
C PHE A 84 -16.06 4.17 25.23
N PHE A 85 -16.85 3.30 25.89
CA PHE A 85 -18.18 2.94 25.41
C PHE A 85 -19.16 4.11 25.45
N VAL A 86 -19.14 4.94 26.50
CA VAL A 86 -19.96 6.16 26.55
C VAL A 86 -19.60 7.12 25.42
N THR A 87 -18.29 7.29 25.14
CA THR A 87 -17.83 8.17 24.05
C THR A 87 -18.30 7.65 22.71
N ILE A 88 -18.08 6.37 22.42
CA ILE A 88 -18.39 5.79 21.12
C ILE A 88 -19.90 5.62 20.92
N GLU A 89 -20.67 5.40 21.98
CA GLU A 89 -22.13 5.39 21.96
C GLU A 89 -22.68 6.73 21.47
N SER A 90 -22.21 7.85 22.03
CA SER A 90 -22.61 9.18 21.57
C SER A 90 -22.29 9.41 20.09
N ILE A 91 -21.12 8.96 19.65
CA ILE A 91 -20.66 9.13 18.27
C ILE A 91 -21.47 8.26 17.30
N ILE A 92 -21.75 7.02 17.69
CA ILE A 92 -22.58 6.09 16.91
C ILE A 92 -24.01 6.61 16.82
N ASP A 93 -24.60 7.06 17.93
CA ASP A 93 -25.96 7.62 17.94
C ASP A 93 -26.03 8.85 17.01
N GLU A 94 -25.05 9.74 17.04
CA GLU A 94 -24.95 10.89 16.13
C GLU A 94 -24.76 10.47 14.65
N GLN A 95 -23.89 9.49 14.40
CA GLN A 95 -23.60 8.96 13.05
C GLN A 95 -24.86 8.33 12.45
N ILE A 96 -25.54 7.47 13.20
CA ILE A 96 -26.79 6.84 12.78
C ILE A 96 -27.84 7.92 12.53
N ASN A 97 -27.98 8.90 13.40
CA ASN A 97 -28.93 10.00 13.21
C ASN A 97 -28.68 10.79 11.92
N THR A 98 -27.41 11.08 11.61
CA THR A 98 -27.01 11.78 10.39
C THR A 98 -27.27 10.93 9.14
N SER A 99 -26.94 9.64 9.20
CA SER A 99 -27.11 8.72 8.07
C SER A 99 -28.58 8.38 7.80
N LEU A 100 -29.43 8.33 8.82
CA LEU A 100 -30.88 8.10 8.66
C LEU A 100 -31.62 9.23 7.95
N ASP A 101 -31.14 10.47 8.10
CA ASP A 101 -31.74 11.63 7.40
C ASP A 101 -31.31 11.68 5.93
N LYS A 102 -30.14 11.14 5.58
CA LYS A 102 -29.59 11.11 4.21
C LYS A 102 -29.95 9.85 3.40
N TYR A 103 -30.25 8.72 4.05
CA TYR A 103 -30.51 7.45 3.37
C TYR A 103 -31.91 6.89 3.67
N THR A 104 -32.85 7.14 2.75
CA THR A 104 -34.14 6.42 2.65
C THR A 104 -33.98 4.89 2.60
N ASN A 105 -32.80 4.41 2.19
CA ASN A 105 -32.47 2.98 2.11
C ASN A 105 -32.52 2.26 3.45
N TYR A 106 -32.15 2.87 4.58
CA TYR A 106 -32.19 2.18 5.88
C TYR A 106 -33.63 1.92 6.34
N LYS A 107 -34.54 2.88 6.14
CA LYS A 107 -35.98 2.71 6.42
C LYS A 107 -36.59 1.58 5.60
N ILE A 108 -36.13 1.40 4.37
CA ILE A 108 -36.51 0.29 3.49
C ILE A 108 -35.93 -1.03 4.02
N LYS A 109 -34.66 -1.05 4.43
CA LYS A 109 -33.97 -2.25 4.93
C LYS A 109 -34.62 -2.80 6.21
N ILE A 110 -35.10 -1.92 7.09
CA ILE A 110 -35.80 -2.30 8.33
C ILE A 110 -37.31 -2.49 8.16
N GLY A 111 -37.87 -2.15 6.99
CA GLY A 111 -39.31 -2.29 6.72
C GLY A 111 -40.21 -1.35 7.52
N ASP A 112 -39.70 -0.24 8.05
CA ASP A 112 -40.49 0.75 8.80
C ASP A 112 -40.24 2.15 8.19
N ARG A 113 -41.16 2.59 7.31
CA ARG A 113 -41.08 3.91 6.66
C ARG A 113 -41.24 5.06 7.64
N ASN A 114 -41.90 4.81 8.78
CA ASN A 114 -42.12 5.75 9.87
C ASN A 114 -41.16 5.48 11.04
N PHE A 115 -40.02 4.81 10.79
CA PHE A 115 -39.05 4.51 11.83
C PHE A 115 -38.60 5.79 12.51
N ASP A 116 -39.00 5.92 13.77
CA ASP A 116 -38.66 7.02 14.65
C ASP A 116 -37.23 6.83 15.17
N LYS A 117 -36.47 7.93 15.24
CA LYS A 117 -35.12 7.96 15.80
C LYS A 117 -35.09 7.43 17.24
N SER A 118 -36.16 7.61 18.01
CA SER A 118 -36.28 7.03 19.36
C SER A 118 -36.15 5.49 19.39
N LYS A 119 -36.52 4.81 18.28
CA LYS A 119 -36.40 3.35 18.15
C LYS A 119 -34.98 2.88 17.87
N ILE A 120 -34.05 3.76 17.45
CA ILE A 120 -32.64 3.39 17.24
C ILE A 120 -32.04 2.87 18.53
N ILE A 121 -32.32 3.55 19.66
CA ILE A 121 -31.83 3.20 21.00
C ILE A 121 -32.13 1.73 21.35
N LYS A 122 -33.13 1.10 20.71
CA LYS A 122 -33.42 -0.33 20.87
C LYS A 122 -32.24 -1.24 20.54
N TYR A 123 -31.29 -0.85 19.69
CA TYR A 123 -30.10 -1.68 19.43
C TYR A 123 -29.33 -2.01 20.73
N LYS A 124 -29.38 -1.12 21.73
CA LYS A 124 -28.73 -1.29 23.04
C LYS A 124 -29.33 -2.42 23.87
N LYS A 125 -30.59 -2.79 23.59
CA LYS A 125 -31.33 -3.87 24.26
C LYS A 125 -31.67 -5.01 23.30
N ALA A 126 -31.26 -4.92 22.04
CA ALA A 126 -31.54 -5.90 21.01
C ALA A 126 -31.03 -7.27 21.40
N LYS A 127 -31.84 -8.31 21.15
CA LYS A 127 -31.41 -9.68 21.36
C LYS A 127 -30.48 -10.11 20.21
N ILE A 128 -29.16 -10.00 20.45
CA ILE A 128 -28.14 -10.44 19.51
C ILE A 128 -27.93 -11.97 19.62
N ASN A 129 -27.53 -12.61 18.52
CA ASN A 129 -27.30 -14.04 18.44
C ASN A 129 -26.23 -14.51 19.45
N GLU A 130 -26.42 -15.68 20.04
CA GLU A 130 -25.51 -16.24 21.06
C GLU A 130 -24.13 -16.60 20.49
N GLU A 131 -23.96 -16.65 19.17
CA GLU A 131 -22.67 -16.91 18.51
C GLU A 131 -21.55 -15.93 18.92
N TYR A 132 -21.94 -14.72 19.38
CA TYR A 132 -21.02 -13.67 19.82
C TYR A 132 -20.60 -13.80 21.29
N ASN A 133 -21.35 -14.53 22.12
CA ASN A 133 -21.14 -14.57 23.57
C ASN A 133 -19.72 -14.97 23.97
N LYS A 134 -19.09 -15.86 23.19
CA LYS A 134 -17.72 -16.34 23.44
C LYS A 134 -16.62 -15.29 23.17
N TYR A 135 -16.95 -14.19 22.51
CA TYR A 135 -16.02 -13.11 22.19
C TYR A 135 -16.15 -11.92 23.13
N ILE A 136 -17.09 -11.93 24.08
CA ILE A 136 -17.33 -10.82 25.00
C ILE A 136 -16.40 -10.96 26.21
N PRO A 137 -15.50 -10.00 26.45
CA PRO A 137 -14.66 -10.01 27.65
C PRO A 137 -15.48 -9.89 28.93
N ILE A 138 -15.01 -10.53 30.00
CA ILE A 138 -15.73 -10.61 31.30
C ILE A 138 -15.91 -9.23 31.95
N ASN A 139 -14.96 -8.31 31.72
CA ASN A 139 -14.98 -6.95 32.24
C ASN A 139 -15.90 -5.99 31.45
N VAL A 140 -16.58 -6.46 30.39
CA VAL A 140 -17.60 -5.67 29.69
C VAL A 140 -18.94 -5.81 30.41
N LYS A 141 -19.42 -4.71 31.00
CA LYS A 141 -20.73 -4.63 31.65
C LYS A 141 -21.87 -5.01 30.72
N ASP A 142 -22.95 -5.55 31.28
CA ASP A 142 -24.19 -5.88 30.56
C ASP A 142 -24.73 -4.71 29.73
N THR A 143 -24.59 -3.48 30.23
CA THR A 143 -25.00 -2.25 29.55
C THR A 143 -24.21 -1.95 28.28
N HIS A 144 -23.01 -2.51 28.12
CA HIS A 144 -22.12 -2.25 26.99
C HIS A 144 -21.97 -3.46 26.05
N LYS A 145 -22.55 -4.62 26.42
CA LYS A 145 -22.43 -5.87 25.63
C LYS A 145 -22.80 -5.70 24.17
N ASN A 146 -23.95 -5.09 23.87
CA ASN A 146 -24.40 -4.92 22.49
C ASN A 146 -23.49 -3.98 21.70
N LEU A 147 -23.02 -2.90 22.34
CA LEU A 147 -22.11 -1.96 21.71
C LEU A 147 -20.75 -2.60 21.41
N TYR A 148 -20.23 -3.40 22.35
CA TYR A 148 -19.02 -4.20 22.12
C TYR A 148 -19.19 -5.15 20.92
N ILE A 149 -20.29 -5.90 20.86
CA ILE A 149 -20.52 -6.86 19.76
C ILE A 149 -20.60 -6.13 18.41
N ILE A 150 -21.28 -4.98 18.37
CA ILE A 150 -21.37 -4.15 17.17
C ILE A 150 -19.98 -3.70 16.70
N LEU A 151 -19.14 -3.19 17.60
CA LEU A 151 -17.78 -2.75 17.27
C LEU A 151 -16.88 -3.92 16.88
N PHE A 152 -16.91 -5.01 17.64
CA PHE A 152 -16.15 -6.22 17.34
C PHE A 152 -16.49 -6.74 15.94
N GLN A 153 -17.78 -6.78 15.60
CA GLN A 153 -18.23 -7.19 14.29
C GLN A 153 -17.81 -6.20 13.20
N ALA A 154 -17.97 -4.90 13.43
CA ALA A 154 -17.61 -3.88 12.47
C ALA A 154 -16.10 -3.89 12.16
N ILE A 155 -15.24 -3.98 13.19
CA ILE A 155 -13.78 -4.09 13.03
C ILE A 155 -13.43 -5.34 12.20
N ARG A 156 -14.06 -6.48 12.49
CA ARG A 156 -13.83 -7.71 11.73
C ARG A 156 -14.28 -7.57 10.28
N LEU A 157 -15.43 -6.96 10.00
CA LEU A 157 -15.87 -6.70 8.64
C LEU A 157 -14.99 -5.68 7.92
N SER A 158 -14.55 -4.62 8.58
CA SER A 158 -13.60 -3.64 8.02
C SER A 158 -12.29 -4.33 7.65
N ALA A 159 -11.74 -5.15 8.55
CA ALA A 159 -10.54 -5.94 8.30
C ALA A 159 -10.74 -6.99 7.19
N LEU A 160 -11.92 -7.60 7.09
CA LEU A 160 -12.25 -8.52 6.01
C LEU A 160 -12.33 -7.78 4.66
N LEU A 161 -12.85 -6.57 4.65
CA LEU A 161 -13.14 -5.81 3.43
C LEU A 161 -12.03 -4.83 3.01
N HIS A 162 -10.98 -4.63 3.80
CA HIS A 162 -9.95 -3.60 3.53
C HIS A 162 -9.32 -3.73 2.13
N ASP A 163 -9.22 -4.96 1.62
CA ASP A 163 -8.52 -5.30 0.38
C ASP A 163 -9.44 -5.51 -0.84
N VAL A 164 -10.77 -5.39 -0.67
CA VAL A 164 -11.74 -5.69 -1.74
C VAL A 164 -11.66 -4.73 -2.92
N GLY A 165 -10.94 -3.63 -2.79
CA GLY A 165 -10.77 -2.63 -3.84
C GLY A 165 -9.61 -2.88 -4.80
N HIS A 166 -8.73 -3.86 -4.52
CA HIS A 166 -7.51 -4.03 -5.30
C HIS A 166 -7.76 -4.41 -6.78
N PRO A 167 -6.97 -3.82 -7.72
CA PRO A 167 -6.98 -4.23 -9.12
C PRO A 167 -6.38 -5.62 -9.36
N PRO A 168 -6.52 -6.17 -10.58
CA PRO A 168 -5.64 -7.22 -11.09
C PRO A 168 -4.17 -6.89 -10.82
N PHE A 169 -3.43 -7.83 -10.25
CA PHE A 169 -2.04 -7.67 -9.83
C PHE A 169 -1.79 -6.49 -8.88
N SER A 170 -2.81 -6.10 -8.11
CA SER A 170 -2.70 -5.17 -6.99
C SER A 170 -2.12 -3.80 -7.43
N HIS A 171 -1.13 -3.27 -6.71
CA HIS A 171 -0.58 -1.94 -6.95
C HIS A 171 0.08 -1.77 -8.33
N ILE A 172 0.49 -2.86 -8.99
CA ILE A 172 1.17 -2.77 -10.30
C ILE A 172 0.25 -2.17 -11.36
N THR A 173 -1.01 -2.61 -11.41
CA THR A 173 -2.01 -2.04 -12.31
C THR A 173 -2.36 -0.60 -11.93
N GLU A 174 -2.44 -0.30 -10.64
CA GLU A 174 -2.70 1.06 -10.17
C GLU A 174 -1.60 2.03 -10.61
N PHE A 175 -0.33 1.66 -10.44
CA PHE A 175 0.81 2.45 -10.90
C PHE A 175 0.84 2.58 -12.42
N ALA A 176 0.54 1.51 -13.18
CA ALA A 176 0.44 1.58 -14.63
C ALA A 176 -0.63 2.60 -15.06
N LEU A 177 -1.80 2.59 -14.42
CA LEU A 177 -2.86 3.54 -14.71
C LEU A 177 -2.49 4.96 -14.30
N LYS A 178 -1.77 5.14 -13.18
CA LYS A 178 -1.29 6.47 -12.77
C LYS A 178 -0.25 7.03 -13.75
N ASP A 179 0.64 6.19 -14.27
CA ASP A 179 1.61 6.58 -15.30
C ASP A 179 0.90 7.01 -16.60
N VAL A 180 -0.11 6.24 -17.04
CA VAL A 180 -0.92 6.61 -18.21
C VAL A 180 -1.66 7.92 -17.95
N TRP A 181 -2.22 8.11 -16.76
CA TRP A 181 -2.87 9.36 -16.37
C TRP A 181 -1.92 10.55 -16.50
N ASN A 182 -0.73 10.46 -15.90
CA ASN A 182 0.27 11.51 -15.93
C ASN A 182 0.68 11.87 -17.38
N ASP A 183 0.90 10.86 -18.24
CA ASP A 183 1.24 11.08 -19.65
C ASP A 183 0.10 11.77 -20.43
N ILE A 184 -1.18 11.43 -20.15
CA ILE A 184 -2.33 11.94 -20.91
C ILE A 184 -2.76 13.34 -20.45
N ILE A 185 -2.59 13.68 -19.17
CA ILE A 185 -2.95 15.02 -18.66
C ILE A 185 -2.02 16.12 -19.17
N GLU A 186 -0.78 15.79 -19.55
CA GLU A 186 0.18 16.72 -20.17
C GLU A 186 -0.25 17.15 -21.58
N ILE A 187 -1.06 16.34 -22.27
CA ILE A 187 -1.63 16.68 -23.57
C ILE A 187 -2.72 17.74 -23.37
N ASP A 188 -2.66 18.82 -24.15
CA ASP A 188 -3.64 19.90 -24.13
C ASP A 188 -5.07 19.39 -24.34
N GLU A 189 -6.01 19.87 -23.52
CA GLU A 189 -7.38 19.36 -23.46
C GLU A 189 -8.13 19.47 -24.80
N GLU A 190 -7.88 20.52 -25.58
CA GLU A 190 -8.52 20.74 -26.87
C GLU A 190 -8.03 19.71 -27.90
N THR A 191 -6.76 19.33 -27.81
CA THR A 191 -6.10 18.40 -28.74
C THR A 191 -6.35 16.92 -28.46
N ARG A 192 -6.89 16.56 -27.28
CA ARG A 192 -7.17 15.15 -26.94
C ARG A 192 -8.19 14.53 -27.88
N ASN A 193 -7.92 13.31 -28.34
CA ASN A 193 -8.85 12.50 -29.13
C ASN A 193 -10.01 11.94 -28.27
N LYS A 194 -10.96 11.24 -28.89
CA LYS A 194 -12.16 10.73 -28.20
C LYS A 194 -11.81 9.76 -27.06
N ARG A 195 -10.89 8.82 -27.30
CA ARG A 195 -10.49 7.79 -26.33
C ARG A 195 -9.78 8.40 -25.13
N GLN A 196 -8.90 9.38 -25.37
CA GLN A 196 -8.19 10.11 -24.32
C GLN A 196 -9.15 10.93 -23.46
N LYS A 197 -10.14 11.61 -24.08
CA LYS A 197 -11.20 12.33 -23.35
C LYS A 197 -12.03 11.40 -22.47
N GLU A 198 -12.44 10.23 -23.00
CA GLU A 198 -13.16 9.20 -22.24
C GLU A 198 -12.33 8.71 -21.04
N TYR A 199 -11.08 8.30 -21.27
CA TYR A 199 -10.18 7.86 -20.21
C TYR A 199 -10.04 8.90 -19.09
N VAL A 200 -9.76 10.16 -19.46
CA VAL A 200 -9.63 11.25 -18.48
C VAL A 200 -10.91 11.41 -17.68
N SER A 201 -12.08 11.40 -18.34
CA SER A 201 -13.37 11.53 -17.65
C SER A 201 -13.63 10.43 -16.60
N ILE A 202 -13.16 9.21 -16.86
CA ILE A 202 -13.31 8.05 -15.96
C ILE A 202 -12.32 8.18 -14.79
N MET A 203 -11.06 8.47 -15.09
CA MET A 203 -9.96 8.38 -14.13
C MET A 203 -9.81 9.63 -13.25
N LYS A 204 -10.30 10.78 -13.69
CA LYS A 204 -10.15 12.07 -13.00
C LYS A 204 -10.50 12.01 -11.52
N LYS A 205 -11.67 11.45 -11.18
CA LYS A 205 -12.13 11.35 -9.79
C LYS A 205 -11.23 10.50 -8.90
N TYR A 206 -10.50 9.55 -9.47
CA TYR A 206 -9.63 8.64 -8.72
C TYR A 206 -8.23 9.20 -8.52
N PHE A 207 -7.72 9.97 -9.49
CA PHE A 207 -6.34 10.45 -9.48
C PHE A 207 -6.15 11.93 -9.15
N ASP A 208 -7.23 12.71 -9.09
CA ASP A 208 -7.23 14.09 -8.57
C ASP A 208 -7.27 14.14 -7.04
N THR A 209 -7.69 13.05 -6.38
CA THR A 209 -7.73 12.96 -4.92
C THR A 209 -6.38 12.50 -4.36
N ARG A 210 -6.17 12.70 -3.05
CA ARG A 210 -4.98 12.16 -2.34
C ARG A 210 -5.13 10.70 -1.93
N GLN A 211 -6.29 10.10 -2.20
CA GLN A 211 -6.62 8.75 -1.77
C GLN A 211 -6.22 7.75 -2.85
N ASP A 212 -5.70 6.59 -2.45
CA ASP A 212 -5.31 5.56 -3.40
C ASP A 212 -6.53 4.97 -4.14
N LEU A 213 -6.29 4.48 -5.37
CA LEU A 213 -7.36 4.01 -6.25
C LEU A 213 -8.12 2.83 -5.63
N HIS A 214 -7.37 1.87 -5.10
CA HIS A 214 -7.93 0.67 -4.48
C HIS A 214 -8.79 1.00 -3.26
N GLU A 215 -8.41 1.96 -2.41
CA GLU A 215 -9.25 2.36 -1.28
C GLU A 215 -10.60 2.94 -1.74
N GLN A 216 -10.59 3.83 -2.74
CA GLN A 216 -11.80 4.45 -3.28
C GLN A 216 -12.75 3.41 -3.90
N ILE A 217 -12.20 2.43 -4.63
CA ILE A 217 -12.97 1.31 -5.18
C ILE A 217 -13.47 0.41 -4.04
N GLY A 218 -12.63 0.16 -3.04
CA GLY A 218 -12.95 -0.63 -1.86
C GLY A 218 -14.16 -0.09 -1.09
N ASN A 219 -14.24 1.23 -0.91
CA ASN A 219 -15.38 1.87 -0.24
C ASN A 219 -16.70 1.67 -1.01
N LYS A 220 -16.66 1.78 -2.35
CA LYS A 220 -17.83 1.50 -3.22
C LYS A 220 -18.24 0.03 -3.15
N ILE A 221 -17.28 -0.90 -3.19
CA ILE A 221 -17.55 -2.34 -3.11
C ILE A 221 -18.10 -2.71 -1.74
N THR A 222 -17.49 -2.22 -0.66
CA THR A 222 -17.94 -2.45 0.71
C THR A 222 -19.39 -2.03 0.88
N SER A 223 -19.74 -0.82 0.43
CA SER A 223 -21.11 -0.31 0.48
C SER A 223 -22.09 -1.24 -0.25
N LYS A 224 -21.69 -1.85 -1.38
CA LYS A 224 -22.55 -2.82 -2.09
C LYS A 224 -22.64 -4.15 -1.39
N VAL A 225 -21.52 -4.74 -0.98
CA VAL A 225 -21.48 -6.03 -0.27
C VAL A 225 -22.42 -5.98 0.93
N ILE A 226 -22.28 -4.93 1.73
CA ILE A 226 -23.14 -4.65 2.87
C ILE A 226 -24.61 -4.55 2.46
N ASN A 227 -24.92 -3.80 1.40
CA ASN A 227 -26.30 -3.66 0.93
C ASN A 227 -26.93 -4.95 0.40
N ASP A 228 -26.11 -5.88 -0.11
CA ASP A 228 -26.57 -7.17 -0.64
C ASP A 228 -26.85 -8.19 0.46
N ILE A 229 -26.00 -8.25 1.48
CA ILE A 229 -26.17 -9.20 2.59
C ILE A 229 -27.29 -8.78 3.56
N ILE A 230 -27.64 -7.48 3.58
CA ILE A 230 -28.73 -6.94 4.38
C ILE A 230 -29.99 -6.92 3.51
N GLU A 231 -30.86 -7.91 3.69
CA GLU A 231 -32.14 -8.01 2.97
C GLU A 231 -33.11 -6.86 3.32
N ASN A 232 -34.16 -6.63 2.52
CA ASN A 232 -35.20 -5.67 2.88
C ASN A 232 -36.29 -6.37 3.68
N LEU A 233 -36.66 -5.84 4.85
CA LEU A 233 -37.87 -6.28 5.54
C LEU A 233 -39.13 -5.62 4.95
N THR A 234 -40.23 -6.35 4.93
CA THR A 234 -41.56 -5.80 4.64
C THR A 234 -42.13 -5.06 5.87
N GLU A 235 -43.15 -4.23 5.67
CA GLU A 235 -43.87 -3.58 6.77
C GLU A 235 -44.57 -4.56 7.72
N GLU A 236 -44.84 -5.78 7.26
CA GLU A 236 -45.39 -6.84 8.09
C GLU A 236 -44.30 -7.52 8.92
N GLN A 237 -43.15 -7.82 8.29
CA GLN A 237 -41.98 -8.40 8.96
C GLN A 237 -41.39 -7.47 10.02
N SER A 238 -41.41 -6.16 9.80
CA SER A 238 -40.89 -5.17 10.77
C SER A 238 -41.71 -5.07 12.06
N LYS A 239 -42.92 -5.63 12.09
CA LYS A 239 -43.73 -5.75 13.32
C LYS A 239 -43.19 -6.83 14.26
N ASP A 240 -42.46 -7.82 13.76
CA ASP A 240 -41.74 -8.77 14.60
C ASP A 240 -40.55 -8.05 15.23
N THR A 241 -40.60 -7.88 16.55
CA THR A 241 -39.58 -7.17 17.32
C THR A 241 -38.21 -7.84 17.21
N THR A 242 -38.16 -9.17 17.19
CA THR A 242 -36.89 -9.91 17.11
C THR A 242 -36.25 -9.71 15.74
N LEU A 243 -37.05 -9.80 14.68
CA LEU A 243 -36.57 -9.62 13.31
C LEU A 243 -36.10 -8.17 13.08
N LEU A 244 -36.86 -7.19 13.57
CA LEU A 244 -36.48 -5.78 13.53
C LEU A 244 -35.16 -5.51 14.27
N GLU A 245 -34.98 -6.08 15.46
CA GLU A 245 -33.76 -5.93 16.27
C GLU A 245 -32.53 -6.55 15.58
N GLN A 246 -32.68 -7.75 15.02
CA GLN A 246 -31.62 -8.39 14.23
C GLN A 246 -31.25 -7.56 13.01
N GLN A 247 -32.24 -7.00 12.33
CA GLN A 247 -32.02 -6.19 11.15
C GLN A 247 -31.35 -4.86 11.49
N LEU A 248 -31.77 -4.22 12.58
CA LEU A 248 -31.15 -3.01 13.11
C LEU A 248 -29.69 -3.25 13.47
N PHE A 249 -29.37 -4.39 14.10
CA PHE A 249 -28.00 -4.79 14.36
C PHE A 249 -27.15 -4.84 13.08
N LYS A 250 -27.64 -5.51 12.02
CA LYS A 250 -26.91 -5.58 10.74
C LYS A 250 -26.67 -4.21 10.11
N VAL A 251 -27.69 -3.36 10.11
CA VAL A 251 -27.63 -1.99 9.57
C VAL A 251 -26.62 -1.13 10.32
N ILE A 252 -26.57 -1.23 11.65
CA ILE A 252 -25.63 -0.44 12.45
C ILE A 252 -24.19 -0.93 12.27
N VAL A 253 -23.98 -2.26 12.30
CA VAL A 253 -22.68 -2.87 12.02
C VAL A 253 -22.15 -2.39 10.66
N ALA A 254 -23.02 -2.39 9.64
CA ALA A 254 -22.71 -1.90 8.31
C ALA A 254 -22.27 -0.43 8.27
N GLU A 255 -23.04 0.46 8.90
CA GLU A 255 -22.72 1.88 8.95
C GLU A 255 -21.37 2.13 9.64
N ILE A 256 -21.11 1.42 10.75
CA ILE A 256 -19.85 1.53 11.49
C ILE A 256 -18.69 0.94 10.69
N THR A 257 -18.90 -0.18 9.98
CA THR A 257 -17.90 -0.78 9.09
C THR A 257 -17.42 0.23 8.05
N SER A 258 -18.35 0.90 7.37
CA SER A 258 -18.03 1.98 6.42
C SER A 258 -17.39 3.19 7.11
N ALA A 259 -17.86 3.56 8.30
CA ALA A 259 -17.30 4.69 9.04
C ALA A 259 -15.86 4.48 9.50
N ILE A 260 -15.48 3.24 9.83
CA ILE A 260 -14.10 2.83 10.14
C ILE A 260 -13.23 2.94 8.87
N LEU A 261 -13.63 2.32 7.77
CA LEU A 261 -12.85 2.31 6.51
C LEU A 261 -12.69 3.71 5.88
N GLU A 262 -13.70 4.58 6.04
CA GLU A 262 -13.66 5.97 5.56
C GLU A 262 -13.06 6.95 6.58
N GLU A 263 -12.69 6.47 7.78
CA GLU A 263 -12.19 7.29 8.90
C GLU A 263 -13.03 8.54 9.19
N LYS A 264 -14.38 8.42 9.15
CA LYS A 264 -15.30 9.57 9.18
C LYS A 264 -15.13 10.51 10.39
N LYS A 265 -14.62 9.99 11.51
CA LYS A 265 -14.40 10.70 12.78
C LYS A 265 -13.13 10.20 13.46
N PRO A 266 -12.51 11.00 14.36
CA PRO A 266 -11.27 10.61 15.03
C PRO A 266 -11.28 9.22 15.68
N ILE A 267 -12.36 8.85 16.39
CA ILE A 267 -12.45 7.53 17.02
C ILE A 267 -12.53 6.37 16.01
N PHE A 268 -13.03 6.62 14.80
CA PHE A 268 -13.05 5.61 13.73
C PHE A 268 -11.67 5.45 13.12
N SER A 269 -10.88 6.53 13.03
CA SER A 269 -9.45 6.45 12.71
C SER A 269 -8.69 5.66 13.77
N ASP A 270 -8.95 5.90 15.07
CA ASP A 270 -8.37 5.12 16.17
C ASP A 270 -8.67 3.61 16.05
N LEU A 271 -9.89 3.23 15.63
CA LEU A 271 -10.26 1.84 15.36
C LEU A 271 -9.63 1.31 14.08
N HIS A 272 -9.55 2.12 13.03
CA HIS A 272 -8.94 1.76 11.76
C HIS A 272 -7.46 1.41 11.94
N ARG A 273 -6.76 2.02 12.92
CA ARG A 273 -5.36 1.69 13.26
C ARG A 273 -5.11 0.25 13.72
N ILE A 274 -6.15 -0.50 14.08
CA ILE A 274 -6.03 -1.96 14.33
C ILE A 274 -5.82 -2.71 13.01
N ILE A 275 -6.33 -2.16 11.90
CA ILE A 275 -6.33 -2.73 10.55
C ILE A 275 -5.16 -2.17 9.74
N ASP A 276 -5.00 -0.84 9.68
CA ASP A 276 -3.88 -0.13 9.05
C ASP A 276 -3.24 0.86 10.03
N GLY A 277 -2.14 0.45 10.64
CA GLY A 277 -1.42 1.17 11.69
C GLY A 277 0.09 1.04 11.54
N THR A 278 0.84 1.21 12.63
CA THR A 278 2.28 0.86 12.62
C THR A 278 2.49 -0.63 12.91
N LEU A 279 1.68 -1.15 13.84
CA LEU A 279 1.55 -2.55 14.22
C LEU A 279 0.05 -2.86 14.21
N ASP A 280 -0.39 -3.64 13.24
CA ASP A 280 -1.79 -3.87 12.88
C ASP A 280 -2.00 -5.33 12.43
N GLY A 281 -3.26 -5.74 12.27
CA GLY A 281 -3.59 -7.10 11.84
C GLY A 281 -3.18 -7.41 10.40
N ASP A 282 -3.21 -6.43 9.50
CA ASP A 282 -2.78 -6.58 8.09
C ASP A 282 -1.31 -7.03 8.02
N ARG A 283 -0.44 -6.27 8.68
CA ARG A 283 1.00 -6.55 8.69
C ARG A 283 1.35 -7.80 9.46
N LEU A 284 0.65 -8.07 10.56
CA LEU A 284 0.87 -9.32 11.30
C LEU A 284 0.53 -10.55 10.44
N ASP A 285 -0.50 -10.48 9.59
CA ASP A 285 -0.82 -11.54 8.63
C ASP A 285 0.29 -11.66 7.57
N TYR A 286 0.53 -10.64 6.75
CA TYR A 286 1.39 -10.82 5.57
C TYR A 286 2.86 -11.08 5.95
N VAL A 287 3.36 -10.50 7.06
CA VAL A 287 4.74 -10.75 7.52
C VAL A 287 4.90 -12.21 7.97
N SER A 288 3.82 -12.87 8.40
CA SER A 288 3.81 -14.30 8.74
C SER A 288 3.57 -15.18 7.51
N ARG A 289 2.63 -14.77 6.65
CA ARG A 289 2.10 -15.56 5.52
C ARG A 289 3.06 -15.61 4.33
N ASP A 290 3.58 -14.46 3.92
CA ASP A 290 4.32 -14.32 2.67
C ASP A 290 5.67 -15.04 2.66
N PRO A 291 6.49 -15.03 3.73
CA PRO A 291 7.74 -15.78 3.74
C PRO A 291 7.49 -17.29 3.66
N LEU A 292 6.53 -17.80 4.43
CA LEU A 292 6.19 -19.21 4.45
C LEU A 292 5.71 -19.68 3.07
N ASN A 293 4.80 -18.91 2.46
CA ASN A 293 4.31 -19.21 1.12
C ASN A 293 5.38 -18.98 0.05
N SER A 294 6.42 -18.21 0.30
CA SER A 294 7.59 -18.09 -0.58
C SER A 294 8.63 -19.20 -0.41
N GLY A 295 8.38 -20.18 0.47
CA GLY A 295 9.31 -21.28 0.74
C GLY A 295 10.49 -20.88 1.65
N LEU A 296 10.37 -19.77 2.37
CA LEU A 296 11.38 -19.32 3.32
C LEU A 296 11.07 -19.90 4.71
N ASN A 297 12.05 -20.57 5.31
CA ASN A 297 11.95 -20.99 6.71
C ASN A 297 12.38 -19.83 7.62
N VAL A 298 11.43 -18.97 7.97
CA VAL A 298 11.64 -17.85 8.90
C VAL A 298 11.19 -18.16 10.32
N GLY A 299 10.57 -19.32 10.57
CA GLY A 299 9.89 -19.62 11.85
C GLY A 299 8.61 -18.81 12.07
N CYS A 300 7.91 -19.06 13.18
CA CYS A 300 6.66 -18.36 13.51
C CYS A 300 6.94 -17.04 14.23
N ILE A 301 6.10 -16.03 13.98
CA ILE A 301 6.05 -14.81 14.78
C ILE A 301 5.17 -15.10 15.99
N GLU A 302 5.66 -14.81 17.20
CA GLU A 302 4.86 -14.91 18.43
C GLU A 302 3.89 -13.73 18.57
N TYR A 303 3.09 -13.45 17.53
CA TYR A 303 2.17 -12.31 17.54
C TYR A 303 1.10 -12.46 18.64
N ASP A 304 0.81 -13.67 19.12
CA ASP A 304 -0.09 -13.89 20.26
C ASP A 304 0.42 -13.17 21.51
N ARG A 305 1.73 -13.18 21.78
CA ARG A 305 2.32 -12.44 22.90
C ARG A 305 2.15 -10.92 22.76
N ILE A 306 2.17 -10.41 21.53
CA ILE A 306 1.88 -8.99 21.27
C ILE A 306 0.41 -8.72 21.56
N ILE A 307 -0.49 -9.47 20.91
CA ILE A 307 -1.94 -9.30 20.95
C ILE A 307 -2.49 -9.45 22.38
N GLU A 308 -2.13 -10.52 23.07
CA GLU A 308 -2.56 -10.80 24.45
C GLU A 308 -2.05 -9.77 25.44
N SER A 309 -1.01 -9.01 25.10
CA SER A 309 -0.49 -7.92 25.94
C SER A 309 -1.19 -6.57 25.68
N MET A 310 -2.01 -6.46 24.64
CA MET A 310 -2.62 -5.19 24.24
C MET A 310 -3.65 -4.69 25.26
N LYS A 311 -3.74 -3.37 25.37
CA LYS A 311 -4.71 -2.63 26.19
C LYS A 311 -5.24 -1.42 25.45
N LEU A 312 -6.49 -1.09 25.73
CA LEU A 312 -7.07 0.21 25.41
C LEU A 312 -6.54 1.26 26.41
N VAL A 313 -5.87 2.30 25.90
CA VAL A 313 -5.34 3.42 26.69
C VAL A 313 -5.87 4.74 26.15
N LYS A 314 -6.37 5.61 27.04
CA LYS A 314 -6.85 6.94 26.68
C LYS A 314 -5.70 7.94 26.73
N GLU A 315 -5.46 8.68 25.64
CA GLU A 315 -4.40 9.68 25.55
C GLU A 315 -4.93 11.01 24.98
N GLY A 316 -5.36 11.91 25.87
CA GLY A 316 -6.13 13.09 25.45
C GLY A 316 -7.52 12.68 24.97
N ASP A 317 -7.87 13.06 23.74
CA ASP A 317 -9.16 12.73 23.11
C ASP A 317 -9.14 11.41 22.33
N ASN A 318 -7.97 10.81 22.15
CA ASN A 318 -7.79 9.59 21.35
C ASN A 318 -7.75 8.34 22.23
N TYR A 319 -8.16 7.21 21.65
CA TYR A 319 -8.04 5.88 22.24
C TYR A 319 -7.03 5.05 21.47
N LEU A 320 -5.99 4.59 22.16
CA LEU A 320 -4.91 3.82 21.55
C LEU A 320 -4.99 2.34 21.96
N PHE A 321 -4.82 1.46 20.98
CA PHE A 321 -4.68 0.02 21.16
C PHE A 321 -3.19 -0.30 21.29
N SER A 322 -2.69 -0.28 22.53
CA SER A 322 -1.24 -0.29 22.80
C SER A 322 -0.80 -1.62 23.40
N PRO A 323 0.25 -2.28 22.89
CA PRO A 323 0.88 -3.42 23.57
C PRO A 323 1.70 -2.98 24.78
N SER A 324 2.05 -3.96 25.62
CA SER A 324 2.86 -3.72 26.82
C SER A 324 4.33 -3.50 26.47
N THR A 325 5.03 -2.69 27.27
CA THR A 325 6.51 -2.67 27.25
C THR A 325 7.15 -4.06 27.47
N LYS A 326 6.43 -5.03 28.05
CA LYS A 326 6.89 -6.43 28.20
C LYS A 326 6.99 -7.22 26.89
N SER A 327 6.39 -6.72 25.80
CA SER A 327 6.45 -7.35 24.47
C SER A 327 7.35 -6.61 23.48
N ILE A 328 8.19 -5.68 23.95
CA ILE A 328 9.14 -4.91 23.11
C ILE A 328 9.99 -5.84 22.25
N ASP A 329 10.63 -6.86 22.83
CA ASP A 329 11.49 -7.78 22.07
C ASP A 329 10.74 -8.49 20.93
N THR A 330 9.47 -8.85 21.16
CA THR A 330 8.62 -9.49 20.14
C THR A 330 8.22 -8.50 19.05
N ILE A 331 7.99 -7.23 19.41
CA ILE A 331 7.73 -6.14 18.45
C ILE A 331 8.99 -5.85 17.62
N GLU A 332 10.18 -5.85 18.24
CA GLU A 332 11.45 -5.71 17.52
C GLU A 332 11.68 -6.86 16.53
N ASP A 333 11.43 -8.11 16.94
CA ASP A 333 11.50 -9.27 16.06
C ASP A 333 10.53 -9.15 14.87
N PHE A 334 9.29 -8.70 15.12
CA PHE A 334 8.32 -8.42 14.05
C PHE A 334 8.87 -7.43 13.02
N PHE A 335 9.42 -6.29 13.44
CA PHE A 335 9.97 -5.31 12.49
C PHE A 335 11.19 -5.82 11.74
N ASN A 336 12.06 -6.58 12.41
CA ASN A 336 13.21 -7.22 11.77
C ASN A 336 12.77 -8.24 10.70
N ARG A 337 11.71 -9.02 10.98
CA ARG A 337 11.13 -9.97 10.02
C ARG A 337 10.47 -9.29 8.85
N ARG A 338 9.71 -8.22 9.10
CA ARG A 338 9.14 -7.38 8.05
C ARG A 338 10.24 -6.83 7.16
N TRP A 339 11.31 -6.29 7.75
CA TRP A 339 12.45 -5.81 6.99
C TRP A 339 13.07 -6.91 6.10
N LYS A 340 13.30 -8.11 6.65
CA LYS A 340 13.81 -9.27 5.91
C LYS A 340 12.87 -9.70 4.78
N LEU A 341 11.55 -9.73 5.01
CA LEU A 341 10.54 -9.98 3.98
C LEU A 341 10.71 -9.02 2.81
N TYR A 342 10.75 -7.70 3.08
CA TYR A 342 10.92 -6.70 2.03
C TYR A 342 12.23 -6.90 1.27
N LYS A 343 13.35 -7.09 1.98
CA LYS A 343 14.67 -7.29 1.39
C LYS A 343 14.75 -8.56 0.51
N GLN A 344 14.16 -9.66 0.97
CA GLN A 344 14.32 -10.97 0.34
C GLN A 344 13.27 -11.23 -0.74
N ILE A 345 12.03 -10.77 -0.58
CA ILE A 345 10.92 -11.08 -1.50
C ILE A 345 10.57 -9.85 -2.33
N VAL A 346 10.07 -8.79 -1.69
CA VAL A 346 9.53 -7.60 -2.39
C VAL A 346 10.60 -6.90 -3.24
N TYR A 347 11.82 -6.79 -2.70
CA TYR A 347 12.95 -6.15 -3.36
C TYR A 347 13.90 -7.12 -4.03
N HIS A 348 13.50 -8.38 -4.20
CA HIS A 348 14.28 -9.31 -5.00
C HIS A 348 14.37 -8.81 -6.44
N HIS A 349 15.58 -8.73 -7.00
CA HIS A 349 15.81 -8.16 -8.34
C HIS A 349 14.98 -8.83 -9.45
N ARG A 350 14.57 -10.10 -9.29
CA ARG A 350 13.67 -10.74 -10.27
C ARG A 350 12.22 -10.31 -10.12
N VAL A 351 11.74 -10.11 -8.89
CA VAL A 351 10.36 -9.64 -8.60
C VAL A 351 10.22 -8.20 -9.08
N ILE A 352 11.18 -7.34 -8.73
CA ILE A 352 11.23 -5.95 -9.22
C ILE A 352 11.17 -5.90 -10.74
N LYS A 353 11.91 -6.78 -11.41
CA LYS A 353 11.90 -6.86 -12.88
C LYS A 353 10.53 -7.24 -13.42
N THR A 354 9.95 -8.33 -12.93
CA THR A 354 8.66 -8.84 -13.45
C THR A 354 7.51 -7.89 -13.15
N ASP A 355 7.54 -7.22 -12.00
CA ASP A 355 6.59 -6.16 -11.66
C ASP A 355 6.71 -4.98 -12.62
N PHE A 356 7.93 -4.52 -12.90
CA PHE A 356 8.16 -3.46 -13.90
C PHE A 356 7.68 -3.88 -15.29
N LEU A 357 8.04 -5.10 -15.74
CA LEU A 357 7.62 -5.60 -17.05
C LEU A 357 6.09 -5.63 -17.18
N LEU A 358 5.39 -6.07 -16.13
CA LEU A 358 3.93 -6.06 -16.10
C LEU A 358 3.39 -4.62 -16.17
N GLN A 359 3.87 -3.71 -15.32
CA GLN A 359 3.46 -2.31 -15.30
C GLN A 359 3.63 -1.65 -16.67
N ASP A 360 4.81 -1.82 -17.25
CA ASP A 360 5.21 -1.21 -18.51
C ASP A 360 4.42 -1.80 -19.69
N CYS A 361 4.18 -3.12 -19.73
CA CYS A 361 3.29 -3.73 -20.72
C CYS A 361 1.86 -3.17 -20.64
N ILE A 362 1.30 -3.03 -19.44
CA ILE A 362 -0.04 -2.42 -19.26
C ILE A 362 -0.03 -0.98 -19.76
N LYS A 363 0.98 -0.19 -19.37
CA LYS A 363 1.15 1.21 -19.77
C LYS A 363 1.21 1.35 -21.29
N GLU A 364 2.11 0.61 -21.94
CA GLU A 364 2.34 0.72 -23.38
C GLU A 364 1.13 0.25 -24.20
N LEU A 365 0.46 -0.84 -23.80
CA LEU A 365 -0.79 -1.28 -24.44
C LEU A 365 -1.91 -0.26 -24.26
N ALA A 366 -2.05 0.32 -23.06
CA ALA A 366 -3.03 1.38 -22.80
C ALA A 366 -2.75 2.61 -23.67
N LYS A 367 -1.50 3.06 -23.75
CA LYS A 367 -1.10 4.20 -24.59
C LYS A 367 -1.32 3.93 -26.07
N SER A 368 -0.96 2.73 -26.54
CA SER A 368 -1.23 2.28 -27.91
C SER A 368 -2.73 2.38 -28.23
N TYR A 369 -3.58 1.86 -27.35
CA TYR A 369 -5.04 1.96 -27.49
C TYR A 369 -5.55 3.41 -27.50
N LEU A 370 -5.04 4.27 -26.61
CA LEU A 370 -5.47 5.65 -26.48
C LEU A 370 -4.99 6.55 -27.62
N ASN A 371 -3.88 6.21 -28.29
CA ASN A 371 -3.29 7.01 -29.36
C ASN A 371 -3.73 6.58 -30.77
N VAL A 372 -4.63 5.61 -30.91
CA VAL A 372 -5.19 5.24 -32.21
C VAL A 372 -5.99 6.40 -32.79
N ASP A 373 -5.70 6.72 -34.05
CA ASP A 373 -6.38 7.76 -34.81
C ASP A 373 -7.81 7.32 -35.17
N ASP A 374 -8.82 7.98 -34.60
CA ASP A 374 -10.25 7.65 -34.78
C ASP A 374 -10.68 7.71 -36.27
N SER A 375 -9.87 8.33 -37.14
CA SER A 375 -10.09 8.42 -38.59
C SER A 375 -9.81 7.12 -39.36
N LYS A 376 -9.11 6.13 -38.77
CA LYS A 376 -8.71 4.87 -39.44
C LYS A 376 -9.38 3.62 -38.89
N SER A 377 -10.15 3.71 -37.80
CA SER A 377 -10.86 2.54 -37.26
C SER A 377 -12.15 2.28 -38.05
N LYS A 378 -12.15 1.19 -38.83
CA LYS A 378 -13.37 0.58 -39.39
C LYS A 378 -14.13 -0.30 -38.39
N ASP A 379 -13.76 -0.29 -37.11
CA ASP A 379 -14.48 -1.04 -36.08
C ASP A 379 -15.63 -0.21 -35.52
N GLU A 380 -16.79 -0.51 -36.10
CA GLU A 380 -18.11 -0.65 -35.50
C GLU A 380 -18.37 0.17 -34.23
N ASN A 381 -19.22 1.18 -34.40
CA ASN A 381 -20.22 1.56 -33.43
C ASN A 381 -21.12 0.34 -33.07
N SER A 382 -20.59 -0.67 -32.38
CA SER A 382 -21.45 -1.50 -31.54
C SER A 382 -21.42 -0.87 -30.15
N PRO A 383 -22.50 -0.17 -29.73
CA PRO A 383 -22.60 0.36 -28.39
C PRO A 383 -22.75 -0.83 -27.43
N CYS A 384 -21.63 -1.43 -27.00
CA CYS A 384 -21.53 -2.42 -25.92
C CYS A 384 -22.85 -3.18 -25.69
N GLU A 385 -23.32 -3.97 -26.67
CA GLU A 385 -24.64 -4.61 -26.61
C GLU A 385 -24.75 -5.58 -25.41
N ASN A 386 -23.61 -5.98 -24.83
CA ASN A 386 -23.50 -6.77 -23.60
C ASN A 386 -22.82 -6.02 -22.45
N VAL A 387 -23.50 -5.02 -21.87
CA VAL A 387 -23.07 -4.21 -20.70
C VAL A 387 -22.67 -5.05 -19.44
N LYS A 388 -22.90 -6.36 -19.44
CA LYS A 388 -22.58 -7.28 -18.32
C LYS A 388 -21.17 -7.86 -18.38
N ILE A 389 -20.58 -8.03 -19.57
CA ILE A 389 -19.30 -8.74 -19.74
C ILE A 389 -18.17 -7.72 -19.88
N LEU A 390 -17.03 -8.01 -19.26
CA LEU A 390 -15.85 -7.18 -19.41
C LEU A 390 -15.13 -7.57 -20.72
N ASP A 391 -15.06 -6.65 -21.67
CA ASP A 391 -14.45 -6.92 -22.98
C ASP A 391 -12.97 -7.31 -22.82
N TYR A 392 -12.50 -8.24 -23.66
CA TYR A 392 -11.09 -8.64 -23.75
C TYR A 392 -10.27 -7.61 -24.56
N ASN A 393 -10.22 -6.39 -24.04
CA ASN A 393 -9.49 -5.25 -24.58
C ASN A 393 -8.82 -4.48 -23.43
N ILE A 394 -7.62 -3.95 -23.63
CA ILE A 394 -6.88 -3.24 -22.57
C ILE A 394 -7.69 -2.10 -21.93
N SER A 395 -8.55 -1.40 -22.67
CA SER A 395 -9.37 -0.29 -22.14
C SER A 395 -10.36 -0.69 -21.05
N SER A 396 -10.72 -1.98 -21.02
CA SER A 396 -11.58 -2.54 -19.98
C SER A 396 -10.98 -2.43 -18.58
N ILE A 397 -9.65 -2.26 -18.46
CA ILE A 397 -8.97 -2.16 -17.16
C ILE A 397 -9.44 -0.93 -16.37
N TRP A 398 -9.74 0.19 -17.05
CA TRP A 398 -10.32 1.40 -16.43
C TRP A 398 -11.83 1.49 -16.66
N LYS A 399 -12.37 0.93 -17.74
CA LYS A 399 -13.84 0.89 -17.93
C LYS A 399 -14.53 0.02 -16.86
N ALA A 400 -13.85 -0.98 -16.29
CA ALA A 400 -14.38 -1.78 -15.18
C ALA A 400 -14.84 -0.90 -14.00
N ILE A 401 -14.11 0.19 -13.74
CA ILE A 401 -14.32 1.10 -12.60
C ILE A 401 -15.06 2.41 -12.99
N GLU A 402 -15.57 2.46 -14.22
CA GLU A 402 -16.44 3.54 -14.69
C GLU A 402 -17.79 3.50 -13.98
N ASP A 403 -18.26 4.65 -13.46
CA ASP A 403 -19.57 4.72 -12.82
C ASP A 403 -20.66 4.60 -13.88
N LYS A 404 -21.36 3.48 -13.90
CA LYS A 404 -22.51 3.26 -14.78
C LYS A 404 -23.82 3.58 -14.03
N PRO A 405 -24.88 4.02 -14.73
CA PRO A 405 -26.18 4.28 -14.11
C PRO A 405 -26.77 3.07 -13.39
N SER A 406 -26.43 1.85 -13.84
CA SER A 406 -26.85 0.61 -13.21
C SER A 406 -25.72 0.04 -12.36
N TYR A 407 -25.95 0.03 -11.05
CA TYR A 407 -25.10 -0.66 -10.08
C TYR A 407 -24.86 -2.14 -10.44
N PHE A 408 -25.86 -2.82 -11.00
CA PHE A 408 -25.74 -4.22 -11.43
C PHE A 408 -24.62 -4.41 -12.47
N TYR A 409 -24.51 -3.51 -13.45
CA TYR A 409 -23.47 -3.60 -14.48
C TYR A 409 -22.08 -3.27 -13.95
N PHE A 410 -21.98 -2.28 -13.06
CA PHE A 410 -20.72 -1.94 -12.39
C PHE A 410 -20.13 -3.17 -11.67
N PHE A 411 -20.93 -3.84 -10.84
CA PHE A 411 -20.45 -4.98 -10.05
C PHE A 411 -20.17 -6.24 -10.88
N ASN A 412 -20.96 -6.52 -11.92
CA ASN A 412 -20.66 -7.65 -12.81
C ASN A 412 -19.31 -7.51 -13.51
N ARG A 413 -18.95 -6.30 -13.94
CA ARG A 413 -17.61 -6.03 -14.50
C ARG A 413 -16.53 -6.17 -13.45
N LEU A 414 -16.74 -5.63 -12.26
CA LEU A 414 -15.77 -5.76 -11.17
C LEU A 414 -15.54 -7.20 -10.73
N ILE A 415 -16.53 -8.09 -10.81
CA ILE A 415 -16.34 -9.52 -10.48
C ILE A 415 -15.36 -10.20 -11.45
N GLN A 416 -15.33 -9.78 -12.72
CA GLN A 416 -14.41 -10.28 -13.76
C GLN A 416 -13.03 -9.61 -13.72
N TRP A 417 -12.91 -8.51 -12.97
CA TRP A 417 -11.70 -7.68 -12.92
C TRP A 417 -10.66 -8.30 -11.98
N ASP A 418 -9.98 -9.34 -12.45
CA ASP A 418 -8.98 -10.11 -11.71
C ASP A 418 -7.69 -10.40 -12.51
N ASP A 419 -6.71 -11.06 -11.86
CA ASP A 419 -5.41 -11.37 -12.49
C ASP A 419 -5.57 -12.24 -13.75
N GLY A 420 -6.50 -13.20 -13.72
CA GLY A 420 -6.71 -14.15 -14.79
C GLY A 420 -7.20 -13.46 -16.05
N TRP A 421 -8.15 -12.54 -15.89
CA TRP A 421 -8.65 -11.69 -16.95
C TRP A 421 -7.53 -10.82 -17.57
N LEU A 422 -6.73 -10.14 -16.75
CA LEU A 422 -5.65 -9.30 -17.27
C LEU A 422 -4.60 -10.14 -18.01
N MET A 423 -4.26 -11.32 -17.48
CA MET A 423 -3.34 -12.23 -18.17
C MET A 423 -3.89 -12.71 -19.52
N ALA A 424 -5.20 -12.91 -19.65
CA ALA A 424 -5.80 -13.26 -20.93
C ALA A 424 -5.63 -12.15 -21.97
N ILE A 425 -5.78 -10.88 -21.56
CA ILE A 425 -5.55 -9.72 -22.43
C ILE A 425 -4.08 -9.61 -22.86
N LEU A 426 -3.15 -9.75 -21.91
CA LEU A 426 -1.72 -9.70 -22.22
C LEU A 426 -1.31 -10.82 -23.19
N LYS A 427 -1.84 -12.03 -22.99
CA LYS A 427 -1.64 -13.16 -23.91
C LYS A 427 -2.23 -12.88 -25.29
N LYS A 428 -3.45 -12.35 -25.35
CA LYS A 428 -4.11 -12.00 -26.61
C LYS A 428 -3.24 -11.04 -27.43
N HIS A 429 -2.85 -9.90 -26.86
CA HIS A 429 -1.97 -8.95 -27.54
C HIS A 429 -0.64 -9.59 -27.95
N TYR A 430 -0.03 -10.40 -27.08
CA TYR A 430 1.20 -11.10 -27.44
C TYR A 430 1.03 -12.01 -28.66
N PHE A 431 0.02 -12.88 -28.67
CA PHE A 431 -0.17 -13.83 -29.78
C PHE A 431 -0.66 -13.15 -31.06
N ASP A 432 -1.57 -12.19 -30.96
CA ASP A 432 -2.18 -11.51 -32.11
C ASP A 432 -1.23 -10.53 -32.80
N GLU A 433 -0.40 -9.79 -32.04
CA GLU A 433 0.39 -8.67 -32.58
C GLU A 433 1.91 -8.90 -32.56
N TYR A 434 2.43 -9.65 -31.59
CA TYR A 434 3.87 -9.63 -31.27
C TYR A 434 4.58 -10.98 -31.41
N SER A 435 3.85 -12.09 -31.46
CA SER A 435 4.45 -13.43 -31.45
C SER A 435 5.30 -13.72 -32.68
N GLU A 436 5.02 -13.03 -33.79
CA GLU A 436 5.74 -13.13 -35.06
C GLU A 436 6.53 -11.85 -35.41
N ASN A 437 6.34 -10.76 -34.65
CA ASN A 437 6.98 -9.47 -34.91
C ASN A 437 7.73 -8.92 -33.67
N PHE A 438 9.05 -9.10 -33.67
CA PHE A 438 9.97 -8.67 -32.61
C PHE A 438 10.68 -7.33 -32.89
N GLU A 439 10.06 -6.45 -33.68
CA GLU A 439 10.59 -5.11 -33.94
C GLU A 439 10.43 -4.16 -32.75
N ASN A 440 9.37 -4.31 -31.95
CA ASN A 440 9.06 -3.43 -30.81
C ASN A 440 9.53 -4.03 -29.47
N ASN A 441 10.07 -3.20 -28.56
CA ASN A 441 10.54 -3.63 -27.23
C ASN A 441 9.45 -4.31 -26.39
N ILE A 442 8.18 -3.97 -26.60
CA ILE A 442 7.04 -4.58 -25.89
C ILE A 442 6.92 -6.09 -26.16
N SER A 443 7.28 -6.56 -27.37
CA SER A 443 7.22 -7.98 -27.73
C SER A 443 8.10 -8.83 -26.80
N TYR A 444 9.33 -8.39 -26.56
CA TYR A 444 10.28 -9.05 -25.65
C TYR A 444 9.83 -8.96 -24.19
N LYS A 445 9.23 -7.85 -23.78
CA LYS A 445 8.71 -7.67 -22.41
C LYS A 445 7.54 -8.62 -22.14
N LEU A 446 6.60 -8.73 -23.09
CA LEU A 446 5.48 -9.66 -23.05
C LEU A 446 5.97 -11.12 -23.09
N GLU A 447 6.86 -11.49 -24.00
CA GLU A 447 7.37 -12.86 -24.08
C GLU A 447 8.10 -13.26 -22.78
N GLU A 448 8.90 -12.37 -22.20
CA GLU A 448 9.58 -12.65 -20.93
C GLU A 448 8.60 -12.83 -19.78
N LEU A 449 7.57 -11.99 -19.70
CA LEU A 449 6.51 -12.10 -18.70
C LEU A 449 5.71 -13.40 -18.84
N LEU A 450 5.43 -13.84 -20.07
CA LEU A 450 4.54 -14.97 -20.38
C LEU A 450 5.23 -16.34 -20.43
N SER A 451 6.48 -16.39 -20.89
CA SER A 451 7.20 -17.65 -21.16
C SER A 451 8.44 -17.86 -20.28
N ASN A 452 8.81 -16.87 -19.44
CA ASN A 452 10.03 -16.85 -18.62
C ASN A 452 11.34 -16.93 -19.44
N LYS A 453 11.26 -16.72 -20.77
CA LYS A 453 12.43 -16.48 -21.63
C LYS A 453 13.08 -15.15 -21.26
N LYS A 454 14.39 -15.12 -21.06
CA LYS A 454 15.08 -13.95 -20.49
C LYS A 454 15.64 -13.05 -21.58
N TYR A 455 15.17 -11.81 -21.60
CA TYR A 455 15.70 -10.72 -22.41
C TYR A 455 16.35 -9.62 -21.57
N TYR A 456 15.79 -9.34 -20.40
CA TYR A 456 16.28 -8.28 -19.52
C TYR A 456 17.09 -8.84 -18.34
N TYR A 457 18.36 -8.46 -18.30
CA TYR A 457 19.35 -8.92 -17.32
C TYR A 457 19.63 -7.83 -16.31
N SER A 458 19.52 -8.17 -15.03
CA SER A 458 19.86 -7.25 -13.94
C SER A 458 21.37 -7.05 -13.85
N LEU A 459 21.80 -5.79 -13.85
CA LEU A 459 23.17 -5.40 -13.53
C LEU A 459 23.43 -5.35 -12.02
N ILE A 460 22.36 -5.22 -11.23
CA ILE A 460 22.40 -5.07 -9.77
C ILE A 460 21.56 -6.19 -9.17
N LYS A 461 22.17 -7.37 -8.98
CA LYS A 461 21.47 -8.53 -8.41
C LYS A 461 21.58 -8.55 -6.90
N ARG A 462 22.68 -8.03 -6.37
CA ARG A 462 23.01 -8.02 -4.96
C ARG A 462 23.64 -6.68 -4.56
N THR A 463 23.79 -6.45 -3.26
CA THR A 463 24.42 -5.25 -2.72
C THR A 463 25.82 -5.05 -3.29
N GLU A 464 26.60 -6.11 -3.50
CA GLU A 464 27.97 -6.04 -4.02
C GLU A 464 28.05 -5.43 -5.42
N ASP A 465 27.04 -5.65 -6.26
CA ASP A 465 27.00 -5.07 -7.60
C ASP A 465 26.87 -3.55 -7.55
N PHE A 466 26.13 -3.02 -6.58
CA PHE A 466 25.92 -1.58 -6.43
C PHE A 466 27.17 -0.85 -5.91
N ILE A 467 28.07 -1.55 -5.21
CA ILE A 467 29.32 -1.00 -4.68
C ILE A 467 30.13 -0.35 -5.81
N ASN A 468 30.22 -0.99 -6.98
CA ASN A 468 31.01 -0.47 -8.09
C ASN A 468 30.46 0.86 -8.62
N ILE A 469 29.13 0.98 -8.68
CA ILE A 469 28.45 2.21 -9.09
C ILE A 469 28.71 3.29 -8.04
N ASP A 470 28.47 2.98 -6.76
CA ASP A 470 28.58 3.92 -5.65
C ASP A 470 30.03 4.43 -5.46
N LYS A 471 31.03 3.56 -5.64
CA LYS A 471 32.45 3.94 -5.63
C LYS A 471 32.82 4.87 -6.79
N ALA A 472 32.32 4.60 -7.99
CA ALA A 472 32.55 5.48 -9.14
C ALA A 472 31.90 6.87 -8.93
N VAL A 473 30.69 6.91 -8.36
CA VAL A 473 30.04 8.17 -7.91
C VAL A 473 30.94 8.91 -6.92
N ALA A 474 31.46 8.21 -5.92
CA ALA A 474 32.30 8.80 -4.88
C ALA A 474 33.58 9.44 -5.44
N ILE A 475 34.25 8.73 -6.34
CA ILE A 475 35.48 9.20 -7.00
C ILE A 475 35.19 10.43 -7.88
N SER A 476 34.06 10.43 -8.59
CA SER A 476 33.63 11.61 -9.36
C SER A 476 33.34 12.80 -8.45
N MET A 477 32.54 12.61 -7.39
CA MET A 477 32.21 13.64 -6.40
C MET A 477 33.45 14.19 -5.69
N GLN A 478 34.47 13.35 -5.45
CA GLN A 478 35.74 13.75 -4.83
C GLN A 478 36.46 14.84 -5.63
N LYS A 479 36.42 14.78 -6.97
CA LYS A 479 37.06 15.77 -7.85
C LYS A 479 36.48 17.17 -7.64
N GLU A 480 35.18 17.26 -7.39
CA GLU A 480 34.45 18.52 -7.24
C GLU A 480 34.24 18.94 -5.77
N TYR A 481 34.61 18.08 -4.81
CA TYR A 481 34.35 18.26 -3.38
C TYR A 481 34.86 19.61 -2.83
N HIS A 482 36.10 19.99 -3.18
CA HIS A 482 36.68 21.25 -2.70
C HIS A 482 35.89 22.47 -3.18
N LYS A 483 35.35 22.42 -4.41
CA LYS A 483 34.54 23.49 -4.98
C LYS A 483 33.17 23.57 -4.31
N ILE A 484 32.52 22.42 -4.11
CA ILE A 484 31.24 22.33 -3.39
C ILE A 484 31.39 22.87 -1.96
N ASN A 485 32.41 22.41 -1.23
CA ASN A 485 32.64 22.84 0.15
C ASN A 485 32.98 24.34 0.24
N ARG A 486 33.76 24.87 -0.72
CA ARG A 486 34.01 26.31 -0.80
C ARG A 486 32.72 27.11 -0.97
N LEU A 487 31.85 26.72 -1.89
CA LEU A 487 30.55 27.39 -2.12
C LEU A 487 29.67 27.35 -0.86
N ILE A 488 29.57 26.19 -0.20
CA ILE A 488 28.81 26.04 1.04
C ILE A 488 29.31 27.00 2.13
N ASN A 489 30.63 27.06 2.34
CA ASN A 489 31.23 27.95 3.34
C ASN A 489 31.06 29.44 3.00
N GLU A 490 31.13 29.81 1.72
CA GLU A 490 30.89 31.18 1.27
C GLU A 490 29.43 31.60 1.49
N ILE A 491 28.46 30.71 1.24
CA ILE A 491 27.03 30.96 1.50
C ILE A 491 26.75 31.08 3.00
N ASP A 492 27.31 30.18 3.83
CA ASP A 492 27.17 30.25 5.30
C ASP A 492 27.73 31.57 5.87
N LYS A 493 28.88 32.01 5.36
CA LYS A 493 29.46 33.29 5.75
C LYS A 493 28.54 34.47 5.42
N LYS A 494 28.02 34.53 4.19
CA LYS A 494 27.07 35.59 3.78
C LYS A 494 25.80 35.58 4.63
N GLN A 495 25.27 34.40 4.95
CA GLN A 495 24.08 34.26 5.80
C GLN A 495 24.31 34.76 7.23
N LYS A 496 25.52 34.57 7.78
CA LYS A 496 25.89 35.12 9.10
C LYS A 496 26.05 36.64 9.07
N GLU A 497 26.46 37.20 7.93
CA GLU A 497 26.62 38.64 7.72
C GLU A 497 25.27 39.35 7.50
N ASP A 498 24.29 38.71 6.85
CA ASP A 498 22.94 39.25 6.64
C ASP A 498 21.85 38.34 7.24
N LYS A 499 21.36 38.72 8.44
CA LYS A 499 20.31 37.99 9.17
C LYS A 499 18.94 37.95 8.47
N ASN A 500 18.73 38.72 7.41
CA ASN A 500 17.48 38.70 6.65
C ASN A 500 17.45 37.59 5.59
N ILE A 501 18.60 37.00 5.26
CA ILE A 501 18.70 35.90 4.30
C ILE A 501 18.55 34.57 5.07
N LYS A 502 17.43 33.86 4.83
CA LYS A 502 17.19 32.52 5.40
C LYS A 502 17.31 31.46 4.32
N VAL A 503 18.53 31.01 4.04
CA VAL A 503 18.76 29.77 3.28
C VAL A 503 18.78 28.61 4.28
N PRO A 504 18.15 27.44 4.01
CA PRO A 504 18.16 26.29 4.92
C PRO A 504 19.51 25.54 4.92
N LEU A 505 20.63 26.25 5.09
CA LEU A 505 21.98 25.71 5.00
C LEU A 505 22.41 24.92 6.24
N ASP A 506 21.81 25.14 7.41
CA ASP A 506 22.21 24.51 8.68
C ASP A 506 22.21 22.97 8.59
N LYS A 507 21.25 22.40 7.87
CA LYS A 507 21.18 20.94 7.63
C LYS A 507 22.30 20.49 6.70
N ILE A 508 22.53 21.23 5.62
CA ILE A 508 23.55 20.90 4.62
C ILE A 508 24.94 20.97 5.25
N LEU A 509 25.26 22.02 6.02
CA LEU A 509 26.53 22.17 6.72
C LEU A 509 26.79 21.00 7.69
N LYS A 510 25.78 20.64 8.50
CA LYS A 510 25.86 19.50 9.42
C LYS A 510 26.17 18.21 8.66
N TYR A 511 25.40 17.90 7.62
CA TYR A 511 25.52 16.61 6.91
C TYR A 511 26.67 16.57 5.88
N ALA A 512 27.12 17.71 5.37
CA ALA A 512 28.27 17.79 4.47
C ALA A 512 29.58 17.39 5.19
N SER A 513 29.67 17.66 6.50
CA SER A 513 30.79 17.17 7.33
C SER A 513 30.78 15.64 7.49
N GLU A 514 29.60 15.01 7.53
CA GLU A 514 29.46 13.53 7.59
C GLU A 514 29.85 12.87 6.25
N LEU A 515 29.63 13.56 5.12
CA LEU A 515 30.04 13.12 3.79
C LEU A 515 31.55 13.27 3.52
N GLU A 516 32.19 14.25 4.17
CA GLU A 516 33.56 14.70 3.91
C GLU A 516 34.59 13.57 3.99
N GLU A 517 34.62 12.84 5.10
CA GLU A 517 35.60 11.77 5.32
C GLU A 517 35.40 10.61 4.34
N THR A 518 34.14 10.31 4.00
CA THR A 518 33.80 9.23 3.06
C THR A 518 34.23 9.57 1.64
N ILE A 519 34.00 10.81 1.19
CA ILE A 519 34.34 11.25 -0.16
C ILE A 519 35.86 11.47 -0.29
N LYS A 520 36.53 12.03 0.73
CA LYS A 520 37.98 12.27 0.71
C LYS A 520 38.80 11.00 0.60
N ASN A 521 38.35 9.91 1.24
CA ASN A 521 39.04 8.62 1.26
C ASN A 521 38.47 7.63 0.22
N ALA A 522 37.66 8.10 -0.74
CA ALA A 522 37.05 7.26 -1.74
C ALA A 522 38.11 6.68 -2.69
N SER A 523 38.18 5.35 -2.76
CA SER A 523 39.00 4.61 -3.73
C SER A 523 38.29 3.30 -4.10
N TYR A 524 38.73 2.66 -5.18
CA TYR A 524 38.20 1.35 -5.55
C TYR A 524 38.52 0.26 -4.50
N GLU A 525 39.56 0.44 -3.69
CA GLU A 525 39.98 -0.50 -2.64
C GLU A 525 39.32 -0.22 -1.28
N SER A 526 38.68 0.95 -1.10
CA SER A 526 38.09 1.33 0.18
C SER A 526 36.95 0.37 0.59
N PRO A 527 36.83 0.00 1.88
CA PRO A 527 35.70 -0.77 2.37
C PRO A 527 34.41 0.03 2.19
N LEU A 528 33.27 -0.67 2.17
CA LEU A 528 31.98 0.00 2.19
C LEU A 528 31.86 0.90 3.43
N PRO A 529 31.27 2.10 3.33
CA PRO A 529 31.00 2.91 4.50
C PRO A 529 30.09 2.14 5.46
N ASN A 530 30.43 2.17 6.75
CA ASN A 530 29.67 1.45 7.79
C ASN A 530 28.21 1.93 7.87
N ASP A 531 27.92 3.14 7.42
CA ASP A 531 26.63 3.84 7.52
C ASP A 531 25.86 3.93 6.18
N GLY A 532 26.31 3.22 5.14
CA GLY A 532 25.57 3.00 3.89
C GLY A 532 26.16 3.62 2.62
N PHE A 533 25.44 3.46 1.50
CA PHE A 533 25.88 3.94 0.19
C PHE A 533 25.94 5.47 0.09
N ILE A 534 26.98 5.97 -0.57
CA ILE A 534 27.28 7.39 -0.75
C ILE A 534 26.15 8.08 -1.50
N LEU A 535 25.59 7.46 -2.53
CA LEU A 535 24.48 8.03 -3.29
C LEU A 535 23.23 8.26 -2.41
N ARG A 536 22.95 7.37 -1.45
CA ARG A 536 21.86 7.57 -0.46
C ARG A 536 22.17 8.69 0.51
N LYS A 537 23.44 8.82 0.93
CA LYS A 537 23.86 9.94 1.79
C LYS A 537 23.71 11.28 1.06
N ILE A 538 24.17 11.36 -0.19
CA ILE A 538 24.02 12.54 -1.06
C ILE A 538 22.54 12.94 -1.15
N ASP A 539 21.66 11.98 -1.48
CA ASP A 539 20.22 12.22 -1.55
C ASP A 539 19.68 12.80 -0.23
N LYS A 540 20.05 12.20 0.91
CA LYS A 540 19.65 12.68 2.23
C LYS A 540 20.17 14.09 2.55
N VAL A 541 21.41 14.41 2.18
CA VAL A 541 22.04 15.72 2.46
C VAL A 541 21.39 16.82 1.62
N TYR A 542 21.21 16.56 0.32
CA TYR A 542 20.85 17.58 -0.64
C TYR A 542 19.36 17.60 -1.03
N SER A 543 18.54 16.64 -0.56
CA SER A 543 17.09 16.61 -0.85
C SER A 543 16.36 17.91 -0.51
N ASN A 544 16.78 18.67 0.50
CA ASN A 544 16.14 19.95 0.84
C ASN A 544 16.44 21.09 -0.16
N LEU A 545 17.39 20.91 -1.08
CA LEU A 545 17.72 21.88 -2.13
C LEU A 545 16.95 21.65 -3.42
N PHE A 546 16.36 20.46 -3.58
CA PHE A 546 15.81 20.01 -4.86
C PHE A 546 14.37 19.50 -4.71
N ASN A 547 13.73 19.20 -5.83
CA ASN A 547 12.46 18.48 -5.82
C ASN A 547 12.68 17.01 -5.42
N ASP A 548 11.60 16.30 -5.08
CA ASP A 548 11.68 14.92 -4.55
C ASP A 548 12.26 13.89 -5.55
N ASP A 549 12.34 14.22 -6.84
CA ASP A 549 12.73 13.29 -7.91
C ASP A 549 14.03 13.67 -8.63
N TRP A 550 14.75 14.71 -8.17
CA TRP A 550 15.97 15.22 -8.81
C TRP A 550 17.02 14.14 -9.11
N LEU A 551 17.25 13.24 -8.15
CA LEU A 551 18.23 12.17 -8.28
C LEU A 551 17.74 11.07 -9.22
N SER A 552 16.44 10.79 -9.18
CA SER A 552 15.77 9.87 -10.10
C SER A 552 15.93 10.33 -11.55
N ASP A 553 15.72 11.62 -11.80
CA ASP A 553 15.85 12.25 -13.11
C ASP A 553 17.30 12.16 -13.62
N ILE A 554 18.29 12.41 -12.76
CA ILE A 554 19.71 12.25 -13.11
C ILE A 554 19.99 10.81 -13.53
N ILE A 555 19.62 9.82 -12.71
CA ILE A 555 19.88 8.41 -12.99
C ILE A 555 19.24 7.99 -14.33
N LEU A 556 17.98 8.37 -14.56
CA LEU A 556 17.27 8.08 -15.81
C LEU A 556 17.97 8.74 -17.01
N ASN A 557 18.41 9.98 -16.88
CA ASN A 557 19.13 10.70 -17.93
C ASN A 557 20.49 10.06 -18.24
N CYS A 558 21.26 9.64 -17.24
CA CYS A 558 22.53 8.94 -17.46
C CYS A 558 22.32 7.62 -18.21
N VAL A 559 21.33 6.81 -17.81
CA VAL A 559 21.01 5.56 -18.52
C VAL A 559 20.55 5.83 -19.95
N ASN A 560 19.74 6.86 -20.18
CA ASN A 560 19.32 7.26 -21.53
C ASN A 560 20.49 7.73 -22.40
N LYS A 561 21.49 8.42 -21.83
CA LYS A 561 22.74 8.76 -22.52
C LYS A 561 23.51 7.48 -22.91
N MET A 562 23.65 6.52 -21.99
CA MET A 562 24.33 5.25 -22.26
C MET A 562 23.63 4.41 -23.35
N LYS A 563 22.29 4.40 -23.40
CA LYS A 563 21.52 3.72 -24.46
C LYS A 563 21.81 4.28 -25.86
N LYS A 564 22.15 5.57 -25.96
CA LYS A 564 22.46 6.22 -27.25
C LYS A 564 23.91 6.00 -27.68
N ASP A 565 24.78 5.62 -26.75
CA ASP A 565 26.19 5.37 -27.01
C ASP A 565 26.41 3.91 -27.44
N THR A 566 26.84 3.74 -28.69
CA THR A 566 27.07 2.42 -29.30
C THR A 566 28.21 1.65 -28.64
N THR A 567 29.08 2.30 -27.86
CA THR A 567 30.21 1.70 -27.15
C THR A 567 29.79 0.65 -26.13
N TYR A 568 28.60 0.78 -25.55
CA TYR A 568 28.09 -0.14 -24.51
C TYR A 568 27.20 -1.25 -25.07
N ASN A 569 26.84 -1.20 -26.35
CA ASN A 569 25.97 -2.15 -27.03
C ASN A 569 24.61 -2.39 -26.30
N ILE A 570 24.04 -1.33 -25.71
CA ILE A 570 22.76 -1.41 -24.98
C ILE A 570 21.61 -1.08 -25.95
N LYS A 571 20.93 -2.11 -26.47
CA LYS A 571 19.76 -1.93 -27.35
C LYS A 571 18.57 -1.32 -26.60
N ASP A 572 18.29 -1.83 -25.41
CA ASP A 572 17.27 -1.29 -24.51
C ASP A 572 17.69 -1.49 -23.05
N ALA A 573 17.17 -0.65 -22.17
CA ALA A 573 17.38 -0.74 -20.74
C ALA A 573 16.32 0.07 -20.00
N PHE A 574 16.05 -0.35 -18.76
CA PHE A 574 15.18 0.37 -17.84
C PHE A 574 15.73 0.36 -16.41
N VAL A 575 15.35 1.40 -15.66
CA VAL A 575 15.72 1.60 -14.26
C VAL A 575 14.47 1.49 -13.40
N VAL A 576 14.59 0.81 -12.27
CA VAL A 576 13.55 0.79 -11.24
C VAL A 576 14.11 1.35 -9.94
N ILE A 577 13.56 2.48 -9.51
CA ILE A 577 13.94 3.14 -8.26
C ILE A 577 12.96 2.71 -7.18
N LYS A 578 13.46 2.23 -6.03
CA LYS A 578 12.62 1.82 -4.90
C LYS A 578 12.79 2.78 -3.74
N LYS A 579 11.74 3.55 -3.44
CA LYS A 579 11.63 4.34 -2.21
C LYS A 579 11.29 3.37 -1.07
N VAL A 580 12.25 3.16 -0.17
CA VAL A 580 12.11 2.23 0.97
C VAL A 580 11.71 3.02 2.21
N LYS A 581 10.67 2.56 2.91
CA LYS A 581 10.23 3.15 4.19
C LYS A 581 10.61 2.19 5.32
N VAL A 582 11.02 2.74 6.47
CA VAL A 582 11.37 1.95 7.68
C VAL A 582 10.16 1.15 8.19
N GLY A 583 8.93 1.63 7.91
CA GLY A 583 7.70 0.97 8.34
C GLY A 583 7.37 1.16 9.83
N ILE A 584 8.21 1.89 10.58
CA ILE A 584 8.03 2.26 12.00
C ILE A 584 7.68 3.76 12.13
N ASN A 585 7.42 4.43 11.00
CA ASN A 585 7.20 5.86 10.96
C ASN A 585 5.72 6.19 11.12
N GLY A 586 5.30 6.37 12.37
CA GLY A 586 4.10 7.14 12.68
C GLY A 586 4.49 8.25 13.64
N GLY A 587 4.45 9.50 13.20
CA GLY A 587 4.55 10.67 14.07
C GLY A 587 5.82 10.80 14.93
N LYS A 588 5.98 11.94 15.61
CA LYS A 588 6.97 12.02 16.70
C LYS A 588 6.47 11.30 17.97
N ASN A 589 5.14 11.17 18.14
CA ASN A 589 4.45 10.53 19.27
C ASN A 589 3.26 9.66 18.80
N ALA A 590 2.75 8.78 19.67
CA ALA A 590 1.65 7.83 19.40
C ALA A 590 0.35 8.48 18.87
N LYS A 591 0.12 9.77 19.21
CA LYS A 591 -0.99 10.60 18.72
C LYS A 591 -0.94 10.96 17.24
N GLN A 592 0.24 10.87 16.62
CA GLN A 592 0.48 11.24 15.21
C GLN A 592 0.69 10.00 14.32
N GLY A 593 0.10 8.86 14.71
CA GLY A 593 0.18 7.59 13.98
C GLY A 593 1.25 6.62 14.50
N GLY A 594 2.06 7.01 15.48
CA GLY A 594 3.15 6.18 16.03
C GLY A 594 2.71 5.00 16.87
N LEU A 595 3.55 3.98 16.96
CA LEU A 595 3.33 2.86 17.86
C LEU A 595 3.53 3.30 19.32
N GLY A 596 2.43 3.44 20.04
CA GLY A 596 2.44 3.62 21.49
C GLY A 596 2.55 2.29 22.21
N VAL A 597 3.39 2.22 23.23
CA VAL A 597 3.51 1.08 24.15
C VAL A 597 3.25 1.55 25.57
N TYR A 598 2.48 0.79 26.34
CA TYR A 598 2.14 1.20 27.69
C TYR A 598 3.08 0.59 28.74
N THR A 599 3.38 1.37 29.76
CA THR A 599 4.06 0.92 30.99
C THR A 599 3.20 1.23 32.21
N SER A 600 3.27 0.37 33.22
CA SER A 600 2.65 0.63 34.52
C SER A 600 3.53 1.58 35.33
N VAL A 601 2.95 2.66 35.83
CA VAL A 601 3.59 3.61 36.74
C VAL A 601 2.66 3.79 37.95
N GLY A 602 2.91 3.00 39.01
CA GLY A 602 1.99 2.91 40.14
C GLY A 602 0.62 2.36 39.71
N GLU A 603 -0.44 3.14 39.95
CA GLU A 603 -1.81 2.77 39.55
C GLU A 603 -2.20 3.25 38.15
N TYR A 604 -1.36 4.05 37.50
CA TYR A 604 -1.61 4.65 36.19
C TYR A 604 -0.82 3.95 35.09
N PHE A 605 -1.26 4.14 33.85
CA PHE A 605 -0.53 3.71 32.66
C PHE A 605 -0.02 4.93 31.91
N GLU A 606 1.23 4.87 31.49
CA GLU A 606 1.85 5.87 30.63
C GLU A 606 2.10 5.24 29.26
N VAL A 607 1.74 5.96 28.19
CA VAL A 607 2.07 5.57 26.81
C VAL A 607 3.40 6.22 26.44
N LYS A 608 4.36 5.40 26.03
CA LYS A 608 5.64 5.84 25.48
C LYS A 608 5.69 5.53 24.00
N SER A 609 6.46 6.31 23.23
CA SER A 609 6.76 5.95 21.85
C SER A 609 7.62 4.70 21.84
N PHE A 610 7.30 3.73 20.98
CA PHE A 610 8.14 2.54 20.79
C PHE A 610 9.58 2.91 20.42
N LEU A 611 9.77 3.97 19.63
CA LEU A 611 11.09 4.45 19.21
C LEU A 611 11.92 5.04 20.36
N ASP A 612 11.31 5.43 21.47
CA ASP A 612 12.04 5.87 22.67
C ASP A 612 12.59 4.69 23.48
N LEU A 613 12.02 3.49 23.29
CA LEU A 613 12.35 2.28 24.04
C LEU A 613 13.15 1.26 23.22
N SER A 614 13.18 1.41 21.90
CA SER A 614 13.83 0.47 20.98
C SER A 614 14.77 1.20 20.02
N ASN A 615 15.94 0.60 19.78
CA ASN A 615 16.86 1.05 18.73
C ASN A 615 16.64 0.33 17.38
N VAL A 616 15.65 -0.57 17.27
CA VAL A 616 15.43 -1.37 16.04
C VAL A 616 15.24 -0.50 14.81
N GLY A 617 14.59 0.67 14.95
CA GLY A 617 14.42 1.62 13.85
C GLY A 617 15.75 2.16 13.31
N LYS A 618 16.75 2.38 14.19
CA LYS A 618 18.10 2.80 13.77
C LYS A 618 18.82 1.65 13.06
N SER A 619 18.74 0.43 13.60
CA SER A 619 19.34 -0.77 13.00
C SER A 619 18.77 -1.05 11.59
N ILE A 620 17.45 -1.03 11.44
CA ILE A 620 16.79 -1.20 10.13
C ILE A 620 17.16 -0.07 9.19
N THR A 621 17.22 1.18 9.66
CA THR A 621 17.65 2.32 8.83
C THR A 621 19.08 2.14 8.32
N MET A 622 19.98 1.63 9.15
CA MET A 622 21.36 1.33 8.75
C MET A 622 21.41 0.26 7.67
N GLU A 623 20.64 -0.83 7.82
CA GLU A 623 20.51 -1.85 6.79
C GLU A 623 19.86 -1.34 5.49
N MET A 624 18.88 -0.44 5.60
CA MET A 624 18.24 0.22 4.46
C MET A 624 19.23 1.06 3.67
N ASN A 625 20.15 1.75 4.35
CA ASN A 625 21.18 2.54 3.68
C ASN A 625 22.18 1.67 2.90
N LEU A 626 22.23 0.37 3.18
CA LEU A 626 23.02 -0.63 2.44
C LEU A 626 22.21 -1.35 1.35
N MET A 627 20.98 -0.92 1.07
CA MET A 627 20.24 -1.39 -0.11
C MET A 627 20.54 -0.54 -1.34
N PRO A 628 20.65 -1.16 -2.53
CA PRO A 628 20.73 -0.41 -3.78
C PRO A 628 19.64 0.67 -3.87
N LEU A 629 20.01 1.86 -4.36
CA LEU A 629 19.04 2.95 -4.55
C LEU A 629 18.10 2.66 -5.73
N PHE A 630 18.64 2.01 -6.75
CA PHE A 630 17.93 1.63 -7.96
C PHE A 630 18.42 0.28 -8.48
N TYR A 631 17.66 -0.30 -9.39
CA TYR A 631 17.98 -1.50 -10.13
C TYR A 631 18.01 -1.18 -11.62
N LEU A 632 19.03 -1.66 -12.33
CA LEU A 632 19.18 -1.48 -13.77
C LEU A 632 19.07 -2.83 -14.47
N TYR A 633 18.24 -2.87 -15.52
CA TYR A 633 18.06 -4.03 -16.36
C TYR A 633 18.37 -3.67 -17.80
N VAL A 634 19.26 -4.45 -18.43
CA VAL A 634 19.66 -4.27 -19.82
C VAL A 634 19.13 -5.40 -20.69
N PHE A 635 18.70 -5.05 -21.89
CA PHE A 635 18.30 -5.99 -22.91
C PHE A 635 19.53 -6.72 -23.48
N LYS A 636 19.38 -8.02 -23.75
CA LYS A 636 20.38 -8.84 -24.42
C LYS A 636 19.71 -9.86 -25.34
N ASN A 637 20.03 -9.85 -26.62
CA ASN A 637 19.47 -10.83 -27.55
C ASN A 637 20.24 -12.16 -27.45
N ASN A 638 19.52 -13.27 -27.26
CA ASN A 638 20.03 -14.65 -27.35
C ASN A 638 21.17 -15.08 -26.39
N GLY A 639 21.46 -14.38 -25.30
CA GLY A 639 22.44 -14.87 -24.31
C GLY A 639 23.92 -14.87 -24.77
N HIS A 640 24.20 -14.73 -26.06
CA HIS A 640 25.54 -14.81 -26.68
C HIS A 640 26.24 -13.46 -26.89
N GLU A 641 25.52 -12.33 -26.88
CA GLU A 641 26.15 -11.00 -26.97
C GLU A 641 27.03 -10.72 -25.74
N TYR A 642 28.33 -10.50 -25.94
CA TYR A 642 29.20 -10.09 -24.85
C TYR A 642 28.88 -8.65 -24.45
N MET A 643 28.63 -8.42 -23.16
CA MET A 643 28.43 -7.11 -22.59
C MET A 643 29.19 -7.04 -21.27
N ASP A 644 30.09 -6.06 -21.16
CA ASP A 644 30.90 -5.89 -19.96
C ASP A 644 30.10 -5.12 -18.89
N PHE A 645 29.35 -5.86 -18.08
CA PHE A 645 28.54 -5.28 -17.00
C PHE A 645 29.37 -4.51 -15.97
N ASN A 646 30.64 -4.87 -15.76
CA ASN A 646 31.48 -4.14 -14.81
C ASN A 646 31.89 -2.78 -15.38
N LYS A 647 32.29 -2.74 -16.66
CA LYS A 647 32.55 -1.47 -17.35
C LYS A 647 31.31 -0.58 -17.35
N ILE A 648 30.12 -1.12 -17.67
CA ILE A 648 28.87 -0.36 -17.67
C ILE A 648 28.55 0.20 -16.29
N LYS A 649 28.70 -0.59 -15.22
CA LYS A 649 28.46 -0.13 -13.84
C LYS A 649 29.39 1.03 -13.44
N ILE A 650 30.68 0.91 -13.74
CA ILE A 650 31.68 1.94 -13.40
C ILE A 650 31.42 3.23 -14.18
N GLU A 651 31.15 3.11 -15.48
CA GLU A 651 30.85 4.27 -16.32
C GLU A 651 29.56 4.97 -15.87
N LEU A 652 28.49 4.20 -15.64
CA LEU A 652 27.23 4.73 -15.13
C LEU A 652 27.43 5.48 -13.82
N GLY A 653 28.18 4.91 -12.88
CA GLY A 653 28.48 5.57 -11.61
C GLY A 653 29.28 6.85 -11.78
N THR A 654 30.22 6.88 -12.74
CA THR A 654 30.98 8.10 -13.08
C THR A 654 30.07 9.19 -13.63
N MET A 655 29.22 8.85 -14.61
CA MET A 655 28.24 9.77 -15.20
C MET A 655 27.25 10.32 -14.17
N ILE A 656 26.74 9.45 -13.27
CA ILE A 656 25.85 9.87 -12.18
C ILE A 656 26.59 10.83 -11.24
N GLY A 657 27.81 10.50 -10.84
CA GLY A 657 28.61 11.37 -9.97
C GLY A 657 28.86 12.75 -10.58
N ASP A 658 29.21 12.79 -11.88
CA ASP A 658 29.53 14.03 -12.58
C ASP A 658 28.28 14.91 -12.72
N ASP A 659 27.14 14.32 -13.12
CA ASP A 659 25.86 15.03 -13.26
C ASP A 659 25.35 15.50 -11.89
N VAL A 660 25.45 14.69 -10.82
CA VAL A 660 25.11 15.07 -9.43
C VAL A 660 25.97 16.25 -8.96
N ALA A 661 27.28 16.19 -9.13
CA ALA A 661 28.18 17.26 -8.74
C ALA A 661 27.85 18.56 -9.48
N SER A 662 27.61 18.47 -10.78
CA SER A 662 27.23 19.60 -11.63
C SER A 662 25.93 20.28 -11.17
N VAL A 663 24.89 19.48 -10.88
CA VAL A 663 23.59 19.98 -10.40
C VAL A 663 23.73 20.66 -9.03
N ILE A 664 24.46 20.05 -8.09
CA ILE A 664 24.73 20.63 -6.76
C ILE A 664 25.48 21.96 -6.89
N ILE A 665 26.56 22.00 -7.67
CA ILE A 665 27.33 23.23 -7.90
C ILE A 665 26.44 24.31 -8.51
N GLY A 666 25.62 23.95 -9.51
CA GLY A 666 24.70 24.86 -10.17
C GLY A 666 23.74 25.52 -9.18
N GLU A 667 23.11 24.75 -8.30
CA GLU A 667 22.15 25.24 -7.33
C GLU A 667 22.81 26.08 -6.23
N LEU A 668 23.94 25.63 -5.69
CA LEU A 668 24.71 26.42 -4.72
C LEU A 668 25.18 27.75 -5.32
N THR A 669 25.59 27.75 -6.60
CA THR A 669 25.99 28.99 -7.29
C THR A 669 24.81 29.94 -7.46
N LYS A 670 23.59 29.44 -7.71
CA LYS A 670 22.38 30.28 -7.74
C LYS A 670 22.10 30.88 -6.35
N LEU A 671 22.15 30.06 -5.31
CA LEU A 671 21.95 30.50 -3.93
C LEU A 671 22.98 31.55 -3.49
N MET A 672 24.22 31.47 -3.97
CA MET A 672 25.26 32.44 -3.68
C MET A 672 25.04 33.81 -4.36
N LYS A 673 24.29 33.85 -5.47
CA LYS A 673 23.96 35.06 -6.23
C LYS A 673 22.75 35.80 -5.65
N ILE A 674 21.81 35.07 -5.05
CA ILE A 674 20.70 35.60 -4.24
C ILE A 674 21.30 36.18 -2.96
#